data_AF-A0A0P1KW52-F1
#
_entry.id   AF-A0A0P1KW52-F1
#
_cell.length_a   1.000
_cell.length_b   1.000
_cell.length_c   1.000
_cell.angle_alpha   90.00
_cell.angle_beta   90.00
_cell.angle_gamma   90.00
#
_symmetry.space_group_name_H-M   'P 1'
#
loop_
_entity.id
_entity.type
_entity.pdbx_description
1 polymer ?
#
loop_
_entity_poly.entity_id
_entity_poly.type
_entity_poly.pdbx_seq_one_letter_code
_entity_poly.pdbx_strand_id
1 'polypeptide(L)'
;MNEKLKEVITGAQSANDRVRESSERTLWSLCSEDPGATCTSLIQIACSFNMAIENRIFSLLSLRKLITMYWSAGFESYRGPPGIGGEGKRMIRESLLKLGFDDNQDARLKNCSSYCIVQIAAVDFPDEWPTLVDSIFDAILQRQSLSALYVLNEIFDDVVSEEMFFHHGIGWQTLQLISRILNSPESPIQAKTSSAKLYQTCLLQLQSPMATSTPEYKHLLSNHIRESVPLLVKILKEYRIAEGVELNTLDLQRALLSCLNTIKTGFPKKLFTMESAEDLKTFLLESFRTVAELCIGENATSDPDMREAANEVGIKIVSLFAVLMDTLTENQNWNIIVESFVLAGMVSDEDEECWENDFNVFATKETGLSTTFTIRDESEQFMQGLSGFAYNSVFDALVAALTYNESSNWKVQESILFFIQALCGNEDDEASQDIEKIHCLLRTLRELLELNGSHILVKTRCLIALPKVIERFMDSLENVKALVKEFLFASFSLGRQTSSHIIKIGCLISFTYYANFAELDSVLGPAAFEEAQRSVSAIIQDLLEEAEDDTPSVLLEALAPTLSSTHRSAETISFYQLALQLILKISSKDPSNIQVVLEAQDCLSNLLKNISTEDYVTYSKTCIPLFVNVLSGMIENKYSYAPIVCLTLEMLTVFMKRKPADGFLPHDIASYVFEPLSDILINSSDDEVMQLTSDALVYLISNSEPRQLLPYLNIVLCDLEKLLSVETSDSGAMNVGTLLVVVLEKFSKQLQEIYPRILEAATKKFLGAHNVATTENLVYVFCYLVSLNPAEVINFLSSFTNGPQGQSVLCSVLSKWLESFEVLRGERRIKENIMALSKLFFQADTRISEIYVNGDPIPYSGDVIVTRSMAKNMPERYTRITAYQKIVKLFVAELDFQTSQTDLEKYLPSSARKVEHSTSSNAEVDQEESDWEDVDDVLEYEQLQHFADQDTFSNSQGDEDLILGVDTVQQNTRDLLVSFFKEAASKNSNDFKTIYDNLTENERRILSDNLV
;
A
#
# COMPACT_ATOMS: atom_id res chain seq x y z
N MET A 1 14.41 -54.49 13.00
CA MET A 1 14.12 -53.12 12.55
C MET A 1 14.11 -52.14 13.72
N ASN A 2 13.28 -52.32 14.76
CA ASN A 2 13.19 -51.42 15.92
C ASN A 2 14.53 -51.15 16.64
N GLU A 3 15.40 -52.14 16.82
CA GLU A 3 16.72 -51.91 17.46
C GLU A 3 17.66 -51.05 16.59
N LYS A 4 17.74 -51.37 15.28
CA LYS A 4 18.51 -50.58 14.31
C LYS A 4 18.01 -49.13 14.22
N LEU A 5 16.69 -48.93 14.31
CA LEU A 5 16.09 -47.59 14.28
C LEU A 5 16.43 -46.80 15.55
N LYS A 6 16.46 -47.44 16.73
CA LYS A 6 16.88 -46.79 17.98
C LYS A 6 18.31 -46.29 17.95
N GLU A 7 19.24 -47.08 17.40
CA GLU A 7 20.64 -46.67 17.22
C GLU A 7 20.75 -45.49 16.26
N VAL A 8 20.02 -45.55 15.13
CA VAL A 8 19.98 -44.48 14.14
C VAL A 8 19.43 -43.18 14.73
N ILE A 9 18.31 -43.23 15.45
CA ILE A 9 17.71 -42.07 16.14
C ILE A 9 18.67 -41.45 17.15
N THR A 10 19.37 -42.28 17.93
CA THR A 10 20.33 -41.80 18.92
C THR A 10 21.53 -41.14 18.22
N GLY A 11 22.02 -41.74 17.13
CA GLY A 11 23.12 -41.17 16.34
C GLY A 11 22.75 -39.88 15.60
N ALA A 12 21.50 -39.75 15.15
CA ALA A 12 20.98 -38.53 14.49
C ALA A 12 20.88 -37.32 15.44
N GLN A 13 20.92 -37.56 16.75
CA GLN A 13 20.93 -36.50 17.77
C GLN A 13 22.32 -36.28 18.37
N SER A 14 23.37 -36.87 17.77
CA SER A 14 24.76 -36.71 18.23
C SER A 14 25.31 -35.32 17.93
N ALA A 15 26.15 -34.79 18.83
CA ALA A 15 26.91 -33.55 18.61
C ALA A 15 27.99 -33.67 17.52
N ASN A 16 28.29 -34.89 17.05
CA ASN A 16 29.23 -35.12 15.95
C ASN A 16 28.52 -35.11 14.60
N ASP A 17 28.79 -34.09 13.78
CA ASP A 17 28.16 -33.89 12.47
C ASP A 17 28.25 -35.13 11.56
N ARG A 18 29.39 -35.84 11.57
CA ARG A 18 29.56 -37.05 10.73
C ARG A 18 28.65 -38.19 11.17
N VAL A 19 28.44 -38.35 12.47
CA VAL A 19 27.54 -39.38 13.02
C VAL A 19 26.09 -39.02 12.72
N ARG A 20 25.73 -37.74 12.89
CA ARG A 20 24.39 -37.22 12.57
C ARG A 20 24.04 -37.44 11.10
N GLU A 21 24.87 -36.96 10.17
CA GLU A 21 24.62 -37.12 8.72
C GLU A 21 24.53 -38.60 8.30
N SER A 22 25.40 -39.45 8.86
CA SER A 22 25.41 -40.88 8.56
C SER A 22 24.10 -41.55 9.04
N SER A 23 23.66 -41.21 10.24
CA SER A 23 22.39 -41.69 10.79
C SER A 23 21.18 -41.19 10.00
N GLU A 24 21.14 -39.91 9.63
CA GLU A 24 20.06 -39.34 8.81
C GLU A 24 19.96 -40.02 7.43
N ARG A 25 21.10 -40.24 6.74
CA ARG A 25 21.13 -41.01 5.49
C ARG A 25 20.64 -42.44 5.68
N THR A 26 20.99 -43.06 6.80
CA THR A 26 20.54 -44.42 7.11
C THR A 26 19.04 -44.47 7.38
N LEU A 27 18.48 -43.51 8.12
CA LEU A 27 17.03 -43.38 8.34
C LEU A 27 16.28 -43.19 7.02
N TRP A 28 16.83 -42.35 6.14
CA TRP A 28 16.29 -42.11 4.82
C TRP A 28 16.29 -43.35 3.93
N SER A 29 17.39 -44.12 3.93
CA SER A 29 17.49 -45.38 3.20
C SER A 29 16.47 -46.40 3.69
N LEU A 30 16.35 -46.58 5.00
CA LEU A 30 15.38 -47.50 5.61
C LEU A 30 13.94 -47.12 5.23
N CYS A 31 13.62 -45.82 5.24
CA CYS A 31 12.31 -45.36 4.85
C CYS A 31 12.05 -45.53 3.35
N SER A 32 13.06 -45.33 2.49
CA SER A 32 12.90 -45.53 1.04
C SER A 32 12.73 -47.01 0.66
N GLU A 33 13.33 -47.93 1.43
CA GLU A 33 13.21 -49.38 1.24
C GLU A 33 11.83 -49.91 1.67
N ASP A 34 11.36 -49.54 2.87
CA ASP A 34 10.05 -49.92 3.40
C ASP A 34 9.44 -48.76 4.22
N PRO A 35 8.69 -47.86 3.57
CA PRO A 35 8.07 -46.73 4.23
C PRO A 35 7.07 -47.15 5.32
N GLY A 36 6.29 -48.21 5.08
CA GLY A 36 5.26 -48.68 5.99
C GLY A 36 5.82 -49.23 7.28
N ALA A 37 6.81 -50.13 7.19
CA ALA A 37 7.48 -50.68 8.37
C ALA A 37 8.27 -49.59 9.13
N THR A 38 8.91 -48.66 8.42
CA THR A 38 9.67 -47.57 9.07
C THR A 38 8.75 -46.62 9.84
N CYS A 39 7.67 -46.14 9.24
CA CYS A 39 6.73 -45.23 9.89
C CYS A 39 6.00 -45.87 11.08
N THR A 40 5.59 -47.14 10.93
CA THR A 40 4.96 -47.89 12.05
C THR A 40 5.95 -48.16 13.19
N SER A 41 7.22 -48.41 12.90
CA SER A 41 8.28 -48.49 13.91
C SER A 41 8.53 -47.16 14.62
N LEU A 42 8.54 -46.03 13.90
CA LEU A 42 8.72 -44.70 14.49
C LEU A 42 7.61 -44.37 15.49
N ILE A 43 6.34 -44.61 15.14
CA ILE A 43 5.23 -44.34 16.06
C ILE A 43 5.26 -45.27 17.29
N GLN A 44 5.68 -46.54 17.13
CA GLN A 44 5.87 -47.44 18.27
C GLN A 44 6.94 -46.93 19.24
N ILE A 45 8.06 -46.40 18.73
CA ILE A 45 9.10 -45.78 19.56
C ILE A 45 8.55 -44.55 20.27
N ALA A 46 7.79 -43.71 19.57
CA ALA A 46 7.13 -42.54 20.16
C ALA A 46 6.14 -42.91 21.27
N CYS A 47 5.41 -44.03 21.16
CA CYS A 47 4.50 -44.52 22.19
C CYS A 47 5.17 -45.24 23.38
N SER A 48 6.46 -45.54 23.30
CA SER A 48 7.16 -46.35 24.30
C SER A 48 7.62 -45.53 25.51
N PHE A 49 7.01 -45.75 26.68
CA PHE A 49 7.39 -45.09 27.94
C PHE A 49 8.82 -45.38 28.42
N ASN A 50 9.43 -46.49 27.97
CA ASN A 50 10.79 -46.88 28.36
C ASN A 50 11.89 -46.17 27.55
N MET A 51 11.52 -45.31 26.60
CA MET A 51 12.47 -44.57 25.77
C MET A 51 12.65 -43.14 26.29
N ALA A 52 13.87 -42.62 26.13
CA ALA A 52 14.17 -41.21 26.42
C ALA A 52 13.24 -40.26 25.65
N ILE A 53 12.84 -39.16 26.28
CA ILE A 53 11.84 -38.23 25.75
C ILE A 53 12.27 -37.62 24.42
N GLU A 54 13.56 -37.32 24.28
CA GLU A 54 14.21 -36.76 23.09
C GLU A 54 14.06 -37.71 21.90
N ASN A 55 14.28 -39.02 22.12
CA ASN A 55 14.10 -40.05 21.10
C ASN A 55 12.64 -40.19 20.66
N ARG A 56 11.70 -40.05 21.60
CA ARG A 56 10.26 -40.08 21.29
C ARG A 56 9.85 -38.87 20.45
N ILE A 57 10.32 -37.67 20.81
CA ILE A 57 10.09 -36.42 20.07
C ILE A 57 10.70 -36.50 18.67
N PHE A 58 11.98 -36.89 18.56
CA PHE A 58 12.65 -37.06 17.27
C PHE A 58 11.91 -38.04 16.35
N SER A 59 11.37 -39.12 16.92
CA SER A 59 10.58 -40.10 16.16
C SER A 59 9.31 -39.48 15.58
N LEU A 60 8.59 -38.65 16.34
CA LEU A 60 7.39 -37.94 15.85
C LEU A 60 7.74 -36.85 14.83
N LEU A 61 8.81 -36.08 15.03
CA LEU A 61 9.25 -35.07 14.06
C LEU A 61 9.69 -35.71 12.74
N SER A 62 10.39 -36.84 12.82
CA SER A 62 10.73 -37.65 11.65
C SER A 62 9.47 -38.16 10.96
N LEU A 63 8.53 -38.72 11.73
CA LEU A 63 7.25 -39.21 11.21
C LEU A 63 6.46 -38.09 10.50
N ARG A 64 6.39 -36.89 11.08
CA ARG A 64 5.75 -35.71 10.48
C ARG A 64 6.27 -35.44 9.07
N LYS A 65 7.61 -35.43 8.89
CA LYS A 65 8.24 -35.23 7.58
C LYS A 65 7.98 -36.40 6.62
N LEU A 66 7.93 -37.63 7.13
CA LEU A 66 7.68 -38.81 6.30
C LEU A 66 6.21 -38.95 5.86
N ILE A 67 5.26 -38.42 6.64
CA ILE A 67 3.84 -38.35 6.27
C ILE A 67 3.68 -37.57 4.97
N THR A 68 4.31 -36.39 4.81
CA THR A 68 4.19 -35.61 3.56
C THR A 68 4.75 -36.34 2.33
N MET A 69 5.60 -37.35 2.53
CA MET A 69 6.26 -38.07 1.44
C MET A 69 5.61 -39.40 1.10
N TYR A 70 5.06 -40.13 2.08
CA TYR A 70 4.62 -41.52 1.86
C TYR A 70 3.17 -41.79 2.27
N TRP A 71 2.43 -40.78 2.72
CA TRP A 71 1.05 -40.94 3.16
C TRP A 71 0.03 -40.92 2.02
N SER A 72 0.00 -39.86 1.21
CA SER A 72 -0.98 -39.68 0.13
C SER A 72 -0.47 -38.76 -0.97
N ALA A 73 -0.97 -38.95 -2.20
CA ALA A 73 -0.68 -38.08 -3.35
C ALA A 73 -1.26 -36.66 -3.21
N GLY A 74 -2.03 -36.39 -2.14
CA GLY A 74 -2.48 -35.03 -1.79
C GLY A 74 -1.35 -34.09 -1.33
N PHE A 75 -0.15 -34.62 -1.05
CA PHE A 75 1.02 -33.79 -0.74
C PHE A 75 1.91 -33.62 -1.98
N GLU A 76 2.41 -32.40 -2.21
CA GLU A 76 3.35 -32.10 -3.32
C GLU A 76 4.65 -32.93 -3.23
N SER A 77 5.08 -33.25 -2.01
CA SER A 77 6.30 -34.02 -1.75
C SER A 77 6.12 -35.54 -1.85
N TYR A 78 4.96 -36.03 -2.32
CA TYR A 78 4.64 -37.45 -2.34
C TYR A 78 5.59 -38.26 -3.25
N ARG A 79 6.09 -39.38 -2.74
CA ARG A 79 7.09 -40.26 -3.37
C ARG A 79 6.62 -41.71 -3.55
N GLY A 80 5.33 -41.99 -3.32
CA GLY A 80 4.79 -43.35 -3.46
C GLY A 80 4.44 -43.73 -4.90
N PRO A 81 4.16 -45.03 -5.17
CA PRO A 81 4.27 -46.19 -4.28
C PRO A 81 5.66 -46.88 -4.30
N PRO A 82 6.04 -47.64 -3.24
CA PRO A 82 5.20 -48.04 -2.11
C PRO A 82 4.95 -46.92 -1.09
N GLY A 83 3.75 -46.88 -0.50
CA GLY A 83 3.38 -45.97 0.60
C GLY A 83 3.24 -46.73 1.93
N ILE A 84 2.64 -46.09 2.94
CA ILE A 84 2.53 -46.64 4.31
C ILE A 84 1.56 -47.84 4.41
N GLY A 85 0.59 -47.95 3.50
CA GLY A 85 -0.43 -49.01 3.50
C GLY A 85 -1.57 -48.77 4.50
N GLY A 86 -2.74 -49.39 4.25
CA GLY A 86 -3.97 -49.12 5.03
C GLY A 86 -3.85 -49.47 6.53
N GLU A 87 -3.28 -50.62 6.86
CA GLU A 87 -3.09 -51.04 8.26
C GLU A 87 -2.07 -50.16 9.00
N GLY A 88 -0.99 -49.78 8.31
CA GLY A 88 0.01 -48.86 8.85
C GLY A 88 -0.58 -47.48 9.13
N LYS A 89 -1.37 -46.93 8.20
CA LYS A 89 -2.10 -45.67 8.39
C LYS A 89 -3.03 -45.73 9.60
N ARG A 90 -3.83 -46.79 9.72
CA ARG A 90 -4.74 -46.99 10.86
C ARG A 90 -3.99 -47.01 12.19
N MET A 91 -2.92 -47.80 12.28
CA MET A 91 -2.10 -47.89 13.49
C MET A 91 -1.51 -46.52 13.89
N ILE A 92 -1.00 -45.76 12.91
CA ILE A 92 -0.42 -44.45 13.15
C ILE A 92 -1.49 -43.48 13.65
N ARG A 93 -2.65 -43.40 12.98
CA ARG A 93 -3.79 -42.56 13.39
C ARG A 93 -4.21 -42.86 14.85
N GLU A 94 -4.49 -44.12 15.19
CA GLU A 94 -4.91 -44.52 16.55
C GLU A 94 -3.84 -44.18 17.61
N SER A 95 -2.57 -44.38 17.28
CA SER A 95 -1.45 -44.09 18.18
C SER A 95 -1.23 -42.60 18.41
N LEU A 96 -1.39 -41.78 17.36
CA LEU A 96 -1.30 -40.32 17.44
C LEU A 96 -2.45 -39.74 18.27
N LEU A 97 -3.69 -40.21 18.09
CA LEU A 97 -4.83 -39.76 18.93
C LEU A 97 -4.58 -40.10 20.40
N LYS A 98 -4.08 -41.31 20.69
CA LYS A 98 -3.78 -41.73 22.07
C LYS A 98 -2.68 -40.88 22.71
N LEU A 99 -1.64 -40.51 21.96
CA LEU A 99 -0.56 -39.65 22.45
C LEU A 99 -0.98 -38.18 22.58
N GLY A 100 -1.74 -37.67 21.60
CA GLY A 100 -2.15 -36.28 21.53
C GLY A 100 -3.23 -35.91 22.53
N PHE A 101 -4.14 -36.85 22.88
CA PHE A 101 -5.28 -36.59 23.78
C PHE A 101 -5.01 -36.99 25.25
N ASP A 102 -3.81 -37.41 25.60
CA ASP A 102 -3.44 -37.72 26.99
C ASP A 102 -2.75 -36.51 27.61
N ASP A 103 -3.50 -35.73 28.40
CA ASP A 103 -2.99 -34.51 29.02
C ASP A 103 -1.83 -34.72 29.99
N ASN A 104 -1.60 -35.96 30.45
CA ASN A 104 -0.48 -36.33 31.32
C ASN A 104 0.86 -36.49 30.58
N GLN A 105 0.88 -36.46 29.25
CA GLN A 105 2.12 -36.52 28.46
C GLN A 105 2.87 -35.18 28.46
N ASP A 106 4.17 -35.22 28.16
CA ASP A 106 5.01 -34.04 27.95
C ASP A 106 4.41 -33.15 26.84
N ALA A 107 4.32 -31.84 27.09
CA ALA A 107 3.71 -30.89 26.16
C ALA A 107 4.32 -30.92 24.75
N ARG A 108 5.64 -31.13 24.62
CA ARG A 108 6.32 -31.21 23.32
C ARG A 108 5.90 -32.45 22.54
N LEU A 109 5.66 -33.57 23.22
CA LEU A 109 5.12 -34.79 22.58
C LEU A 109 3.70 -34.58 22.09
N LYS A 110 2.84 -33.97 22.93
CA LYS A 110 1.46 -33.65 22.56
C LYS A 110 1.44 -32.78 21.32
N ASN A 111 2.20 -31.68 21.32
CA ASN A 111 2.29 -30.76 20.19
C ASN A 111 2.80 -31.46 18.92
N CYS A 112 3.85 -32.28 19.01
CA CYS A 112 4.34 -33.06 17.86
C CYS A 112 3.28 -34.03 17.32
N SER A 113 2.51 -34.66 18.20
CA SER A 113 1.40 -35.55 17.82
C SER A 113 0.28 -34.76 17.14
N SER A 114 -0.11 -33.61 17.71
CA SER A 114 -1.11 -32.69 17.15
C SER A 114 -0.75 -32.26 15.73
N TYR A 115 0.51 -31.83 15.50
CA TYR A 115 0.98 -31.49 14.15
C TYR A 115 0.85 -32.66 13.16
N CYS A 116 1.16 -33.89 13.59
CA CYS A 116 0.96 -35.05 12.72
C CYS A 116 -0.53 -35.31 12.45
N ILE A 117 -1.40 -35.13 13.45
CA ILE A 117 -2.86 -35.30 13.30
C ILE A 117 -3.42 -34.28 12.30
N VAL A 118 -3.13 -32.99 12.49
CA VAL A 118 -3.59 -31.90 11.60
C VAL A 118 -3.10 -32.13 10.17
N GLN A 119 -1.82 -32.47 10.00
CA GLN A 119 -1.25 -32.73 8.68
C GLN A 119 -1.90 -33.93 8.00
N ILE A 120 -2.19 -35.02 8.73
CA ILE A 120 -2.93 -36.16 8.17
C ILE A 120 -4.38 -35.76 7.85
N ALA A 121 -5.02 -35.01 8.74
CA ALA A 121 -6.40 -34.56 8.58
C ALA A 121 -6.58 -33.69 7.32
N ALA A 122 -5.61 -32.82 7.00
CA ALA A 122 -5.64 -31.97 5.80
C ALA A 122 -5.81 -32.74 4.47
N VAL A 123 -5.47 -34.04 4.45
CA VAL A 123 -5.60 -34.88 3.24
C VAL A 123 -6.62 -36.00 3.41
N ASP A 124 -6.76 -36.55 4.62
CA ASP A 124 -7.63 -37.70 4.86
C ASP A 124 -9.02 -37.32 5.41
N PHE A 125 -9.21 -36.12 5.97
CA PHE A 125 -10.52 -35.70 6.49
C PHE A 125 -11.29 -34.92 5.41
N PRO A 126 -12.59 -35.20 5.18
CA PRO A 126 -13.48 -36.04 5.98
C PRO A 126 -13.58 -37.50 5.52
N ASP A 127 -13.14 -37.82 4.29
CA ASP A 127 -13.50 -39.08 3.62
C ASP A 127 -12.74 -40.32 4.12
N GLU A 128 -11.42 -40.23 4.28
CA GLU A 128 -10.52 -41.34 4.67
C GLU A 128 -10.34 -41.45 6.20
N TRP A 129 -10.78 -40.43 6.97
CA TRP A 129 -10.76 -40.41 8.43
C TRP A 129 -12.03 -39.79 9.05
N PRO A 130 -13.23 -40.36 8.78
CA PRO A 130 -14.50 -39.77 9.19
C PRO A 130 -14.70 -39.70 10.72
N THR A 131 -14.11 -40.62 11.48
CA THR A 131 -14.28 -40.72 12.94
C THR A 131 -13.40 -39.75 13.74
N LEU A 132 -12.64 -38.86 13.08
CA LEU A 132 -11.68 -37.97 13.73
C LEU A 132 -12.36 -37.00 14.70
N VAL A 133 -13.37 -36.28 14.22
CA VAL A 133 -14.12 -35.28 15.01
C VAL A 133 -14.84 -35.94 16.18
N ASP A 134 -15.50 -37.08 15.94
CA ASP A 134 -16.16 -37.86 17.00
C ASP A 134 -15.17 -38.26 18.11
N SER A 135 -13.97 -38.72 17.73
CA SER A 135 -12.93 -39.12 18.68
C SER A 135 -12.41 -37.93 19.51
N ILE A 136 -12.30 -36.76 18.89
CA ILE A 136 -11.93 -35.51 19.56
C ILE A 136 -13.04 -35.10 20.53
N PHE A 137 -14.29 -35.12 20.10
CA PHE A 137 -15.45 -34.73 20.90
C PHE A 137 -15.61 -35.63 22.13
N ASP A 138 -15.44 -36.95 21.95
CA ASP A 138 -15.44 -37.91 23.05
C ASP A 138 -14.30 -37.66 24.04
N ALA A 139 -13.09 -37.34 23.56
CA ALA A 139 -11.98 -36.99 24.42
C ALA A 139 -12.25 -35.71 25.23
N ILE A 140 -12.87 -34.70 24.62
CA ILE A 140 -13.23 -33.44 25.28
C ILE A 140 -14.34 -33.66 26.31
N LEU A 141 -15.42 -34.35 25.95
CA LEU A 141 -16.61 -34.48 26.80
C LEU A 141 -16.44 -35.53 27.92
N GLN A 142 -15.83 -36.67 27.62
CA GLN A 142 -15.73 -37.79 28.57
C GLN A 142 -14.45 -37.73 29.40
N ARG A 143 -13.34 -37.28 28.81
CA ARG A 143 -12.02 -37.24 29.47
C ARG A 143 -11.58 -35.83 29.86
N GLN A 144 -12.38 -34.81 29.55
CA GLN A 144 -12.07 -33.40 29.79
C GLN A 144 -10.71 -33.00 29.21
N SER A 145 -10.36 -33.54 28.04
CA SER A 145 -9.02 -33.34 27.48
C SER A 145 -8.84 -31.95 26.87
N LEU A 146 -7.88 -31.19 27.41
CA LEU A 146 -7.51 -29.87 26.89
C LEU A 146 -6.73 -29.99 25.57
N SER A 147 -5.84 -30.98 25.48
CA SER A 147 -5.04 -31.20 24.27
C SER A 147 -5.91 -31.61 23.08
N ALA A 148 -6.99 -32.36 23.29
CA ALA A 148 -7.98 -32.66 22.24
C ALA A 148 -8.69 -31.39 21.73
N LEU A 149 -9.02 -30.44 22.62
CA LEU A 149 -9.61 -29.15 22.25
C LEU A 149 -8.62 -28.26 21.49
N TYR A 150 -7.33 -28.31 21.83
CA TYR A 150 -6.28 -27.64 21.06
C TYR A 150 -6.19 -28.20 19.64
N VAL A 151 -6.15 -29.54 19.48
CA VAL A 151 -6.18 -30.16 18.14
C VAL A 151 -7.42 -29.77 17.35
N LEU A 152 -8.57 -29.64 18.01
CA LEU A 152 -9.80 -29.19 17.35
C LEU A 152 -9.68 -27.77 16.79
N ASN A 153 -9.04 -26.85 17.50
CA ASN A 153 -8.77 -25.49 17.00
C ASN A 153 -7.95 -25.53 15.72
N GLU A 154 -6.80 -26.19 15.74
CA GLU A 154 -5.91 -26.29 14.56
C GLU A 154 -6.63 -26.96 13.36
N ILE A 155 -7.48 -27.97 13.60
CA ILE A 155 -8.30 -28.58 12.54
C ILE A 155 -9.31 -27.58 11.97
N PHE A 156 -9.95 -26.76 12.80
CA PHE A 156 -10.90 -25.75 12.34
C PHE A 156 -10.23 -24.62 11.56
N ASP A 157 -9.02 -24.26 11.95
CA ASP A 157 -8.24 -23.21 11.29
C ASP A 157 -7.71 -23.69 9.92
N ASP A 158 -7.19 -24.93 9.83
CA ASP A 158 -6.45 -25.39 8.64
C ASP A 158 -7.19 -26.42 7.75
N VAL A 159 -8.22 -27.09 8.24
CA VAL A 159 -8.81 -28.27 7.56
C VAL A 159 -10.30 -28.13 7.27
N VAL A 160 -11.08 -27.55 8.18
CA VAL A 160 -12.54 -27.45 8.03
C VAL A 160 -12.89 -26.43 6.96
N SER A 161 -13.33 -26.90 5.80
CA SER A 161 -13.86 -26.05 4.74
C SER A 161 -15.28 -25.57 5.04
N GLU A 162 -15.75 -24.55 4.31
CA GLU A 162 -17.13 -24.06 4.36
C GLU A 162 -18.15 -25.19 4.13
N GLU A 163 -17.85 -26.10 3.19
CA GLU A 163 -18.70 -27.27 2.91
C GLU A 163 -18.77 -28.24 4.10
N MET A 164 -17.64 -28.52 4.75
CA MET A 164 -17.62 -29.36 5.95
C MET A 164 -18.37 -28.70 7.11
N PHE A 165 -18.21 -27.38 7.26
CA PHE A 165 -18.86 -26.61 8.31
C PHE A 165 -20.40 -26.67 8.20
N PHE A 166 -20.95 -26.37 7.01
CA PHE A 166 -22.40 -26.24 6.80
C PHE A 166 -23.09 -27.54 6.37
N HIS A 167 -22.58 -28.23 5.34
CA HIS A 167 -23.27 -29.38 4.75
C HIS A 167 -23.10 -30.66 5.58
N HIS A 168 -21.90 -30.88 6.15
CA HIS A 168 -21.64 -32.04 7.01
C HIS A 168 -22.06 -31.78 8.47
N GLY A 169 -22.53 -30.56 8.80
CA GLY A 169 -23.06 -30.20 10.11
C GLY A 169 -22.03 -30.11 11.23
N ILE A 170 -20.72 -30.19 10.90
CA ILE A 170 -19.63 -30.17 11.88
C ILE A 170 -19.61 -28.83 12.63
N GLY A 171 -19.88 -27.71 11.93
CA GLY A 171 -19.93 -26.38 12.55
C GLY A 171 -20.95 -26.29 13.68
N TRP A 172 -22.20 -26.72 13.44
CA TRP A 172 -23.25 -26.67 14.46
C TRP A 172 -22.98 -27.59 15.65
N GLN A 173 -22.38 -28.77 15.42
CA GLN A 173 -21.99 -29.67 16.50
C GLN A 173 -20.89 -29.05 17.37
N THR A 174 -19.90 -28.39 16.75
CA THR A 174 -18.85 -27.65 17.47
C THR A 174 -19.40 -26.48 18.26
N LEU A 175 -20.34 -25.70 17.70
CA LEU A 175 -21.00 -24.59 18.40
C LEU A 175 -21.75 -25.06 19.66
N GLN A 176 -22.39 -26.23 19.60
CA GLN A 176 -23.04 -26.84 20.78
C GLN A 176 -22.01 -27.29 21.83
N LEU A 177 -20.88 -27.86 21.40
CA LEU A 177 -19.79 -28.24 22.29
C LEU A 177 -19.21 -27.02 23.01
N ILE A 178 -18.89 -25.96 22.27
CA ILE A 178 -18.40 -24.68 22.79
C ILE A 178 -19.38 -24.15 23.84
N SER A 179 -20.67 -24.05 23.48
CA SER A 179 -21.72 -23.52 24.37
C SER A 179 -21.82 -24.33 25.66
N ARG A 180 -21.62 -25.65 25.60
CA ARG A 180 -21.63 -26.54 26.77
C ARG A 180 -20.42 -26.30 27.68
N ILE A 181 -19.22 -26.14 27.12
CA ILE A 181 -18.00 -25.87 27.89
C ILE A 181 -18.09 -24.50 28.54
N LEU A 182 -18.47 -23.47 27.79
CA LEU A 182 -18.60 -22.10 28.30
C LEU A 182 -19.63 -21.99 29.42
N ASN A 183 -20.78 -22.68 29.32
CA ASN A 183 -21.81 -22.69 30.38
C ASN A 183 -21.46 -23.54 31.61
N SER A 184 -20.53 -24.50 31.49
CA SER A 184 -20.21 -25.41 32.60
C SER A 184 -19.37 -24.72 33.67
N PRO A 185 -19.80 -24.67 34.95
CA PRO A 185 -19.01 -24.08 36.03
C PRO A 185 -17.80 -24.95 36.42
N GLU A 186 -17.81 -26.25 36.09
CA GLU A 186 -16.73 -27.19 36.40
C GLU A 186 -15.60 -27.18 35.35
N SER A 187 -15.78 -26.46 34.24
CA SER A 187 -14.76 -26.38 33.19
C SER A 187 -13.60 -25.47 33.60
N PRO A 188 -12.34 -25.89 33.39
CA PRO A 188 -11.18 -25.06 33.71
C PRO A 188 -11.12 -23.83 32.79
N ILE A 189 -10.53 -22.74 33.26
CA ILE A 189 -10.40 -21.47 32.52
C ILE A 189 -9.74 -21.71 31.15
N GLN A 190 -8.69 -22.54 31.10
CA GLN A 190 -8.01 -22.90 29.85
C GLN A 190 -8.95 -23.56 28.83
N ALA A 191 -9.86 -24.44 29.26
CA ALA A 191 -10.86 -25.02 28.36
C ALA A 191 -11.83 -23.96 27.83
N LYS A 192 -12.26 -23.03 28.68
CA LYS A 192 -13.12 -21.91 28.28
C LYS A 192 -12.38 -21.01 27.27
N THR A 193 -11.11 -20.69 27.51
CA THR A 193 -10.28 -19.87 26.61
C THR A 193 -10.13 -20.53 25.25
N SER A 194 -9.74 -21.81 25.20
CA SER A 194 -9.62 -22.55 23.93
C SER A 194 -10.97 -22.72 23.22
N SER A 195 -12.08 -22.79 23.96
CA SER A 195 -13.43 -22.83 23.37
C SER A 195 -13.84 -21.47 22.79
N ALA A 196 -13.48 -20.37 23.45
CA ALA A 196 -13.72 -19.03 22.94
C ALA A 196 -12.89 -18.74 21.67
N LYS A 197 -11.63 -19.18 21.63
CA LYS A 197 -10.81 -19.13 20.40
C LYS A 197 -11.45 -19.92 19.25
N LEU A 198 -11.89 -21.15 19.52
CA LEU A 198 -12.60 -21.97 18.53
C LEU A 198 -13.89 -21.31 18.06
N TYR A 199 -14.59 -20.65 18.98
CA TYR A 199 -15.79 -19.89 18.67
C TYR A 199 -15.50 -18.71 17.75
N GLN A 200 -14.40 -18.00 17.96
CA GLN A 200 -13.95 -16.94 17.07
C GLN A 200 -13.75 -17.46 15.64
N THR A 201 -13.05 -18.59 15.45
CA THR A 201 -12.90 -19.23 14.13
C THR A 201 -14.27 -19.60 13.53
N CYS A 202 -15.17 -20.17 14.33
CA CYS A 202 -16.53 -20.48 13.88
C CYS A 202 -17.32 -19.23 13.48
N LEU A 203 -17.18 -18.12 14.20
CA LEU A 203 -17.85 -16.85 13.88
C LEU A 203 -17.41 -16.31 12.52
N LEU A 204 -16.12 -16.43 12.17
CA LEU A 204 -15.63 -16.05 10.84
C LEU A 204 -16.28 -16.89 9.74
N GLN A 205 -16.41 -18.20 9.94
CA GLN A 205 -17.14 -19.08 9.00
C GLN A 205 -18.63 -18.72 8.90
N LEU A 206 -19.25 -18.28 10.00
CA LEU A 206 -20.66 -17.84 10.04
C LEU A 206 -20.92 -16.47 9.37
N GLN A 207 -19.87 -15.70 9.06
CA GLN A 207 -20.01 -14.47 8.26
C GLN A 207 -20.10 -14.75 6.75
N SER A 208 -19.81 -16.00 6.33
CA SER A 208 -19.89 -16.40 4.93
C SER A 208 -21.31 -16.28 4.36
N PRO A 209 -21.47 -16.05 3.04
CA PRO A 209 -22.78 -16.04 2.39
C PRO A 209 -23.57 -17.33 2.60
N MET A 210 -22.90 -18.50 2.73
CA MET A 210 -23.57 -19.78 2.95
C MET A 210 -24.38 -19.82 4.24
N ALA A 211 -23.94 -19.12 5.29
CA ALA A 211 -24.65 -19.02 6.56
C ALA A 211 -26.05 -18.39 6.43
N THR A 212 -26.31 -17.67 5.33
CA THR A 212 -27.60 -17.03 5.04
C THR A 212 -28.28 -17.51 3.76
N SER A 213 -27.72 -18.54 3.12
CA SER A 213 -28.20 -19.11 1.85
C SER A 213 -29.65 -19.60 1.90
N THR A 214 -30.06 -20.16 3.05
CA THR A 214 -31.42 -20.67 3.28
C THR A 214 -32.12 -19.92 4.42
N PRO A 215 -33.45 -19.80 4.39
CA PRO A 215 -34.20 -19.16 5.49
C PRO A 215 -34.02 -19.90 6.83
N GLU A 216 -33.83 -21.22 6.81
CA GLU A 216 -33.53 -22.02 8.01
C GLU A 216 -32.17 -21.65 8.60
N TYR A 217 -31.09 -21.60 7.80
CA TYR A 217 -29.77 -21.22 8.30
C TYR A 217 -29.75 -19.80 8.85
N LYS A 218 -30.42 -18.86 8.16
CA LYS A 218 -30.54 -17.49 8.65
C LYS A 218 -31.24 -17.41 10.01
N HIS A 219 -32.28 -18.21 10.23
CA HIS A 219 -32.99 -18.27 11.50
C HIS A 219 -32.15 -18.92 12.61
N LEU A 220 -31.47 -20.04 12.31
CA LEU A 220 -30.57 -20.71 13.24
C LEU A 220 -29.42 -19.79 13.67
N LEU A 221 -28.77 -19.12 12.72
CA LEU A 221 -27.73 -18.14 12.97
C LEU A 221 -28.22 -17.01 13.88
N SER A 222 -29.36 -16.41 13.54
CA SER A 222 -29.92 -15.29 14.30
C SER A 222 -30.23 -15.67 15.76
N ASN A 223 -30.75 -16.88 15.98
CA ASN A 223 -31.02 -17.39 17.32
C ASN A 223 -29.72 -17.68 18.08
N HIS A 224 -28.76 -18.34 17.42
CA HIS A 224 -27.48 -18.65 18.04
C HIS A 224 -26.75 -17.39 18.51
N ILE A 225 -26.61 -16.38 17.65
CA ILE A 225 -25.96 -15.11 18.03
C ILE A 225 -26.69 -14.43 19.20
N ARG A 226 -28.03 -14.43 19.20
CA ARG A 226 -28.84 -13.84 20.27
C ARG A 226 -28.66 -14.54 21.62
N GLU A 227 -28.41 -15.85 21.63
CA GLU A 227 -28.15 -16.63 22.84
C GLU A 227 -26.67 -16.51 23.29
N SER A 228 -25.75 -16.45 22.33
CA SER A 228 -24.32 -16.38 22.60
C SER A 228 -23.89 -15.05 23.22
N VAL A 229 -24.44 -13.91 22.76
CA VAL A 229 -24.02 -12.59 23.27
C VAL A 229 -24.24 -12.46 24.79
N PRO A 230 -25.44 -12.71 25.36
CA PRO A 230 -25.65 -12.65 26.81
C PRO A 230 -24.78 -13.65 27.57
N LEU A 231 -24.52 -14.85 27.01
CA LEU A 231 -23.65 -15.84 27.61
C LEU A 231 -22.21 -15.33 27.75
N LEU A 232 -21.65 -14.77 26.67
CA LEU A 232 -20.29 -14.22 26.69
C LEU A 232 -20.17 -13.08 27.71
N VAL A 233 -21.12 -12.14 27.71
CA VAL A 233 -21.15 -11.02 28.67
C VAL A 233 -21.27 -11.52 30.12
N LYS A 234 -22.07 -12.55 30.37
CA LYS A 234 -22.16 -13.18 31.68
C LYS A 234 -20.82 -13.75 32.15
N ILE A 235 -20.11 -14.47 31.28
CA ILE A 235 -18.80 -15.07 31.62
C ILE A 235 -17.76 -13.97 31.87
N LEU A 236 -17.76 -12.89 31.07
CA LEU A 236 -16.89 -11.73 31.31
C LEU A 236 -17.06 -11.17 32.73
N LYS A 237 -18.32 -11.01 33.18
CA LYS A 237 -18.65 -10.54 34.53
C LYS A 237 -18.26 -11.52 35.63
N GLU A 238 -18.37 -12.83 35.39
CA GLU A 238 -17.95 -13.88 36.34
C GLU A 238 -16.42 -13.88 36.54
N TYR A 239 -15.66 -13.71 35.46
CA TYR A 239 -14.19 -13.69 35.47
C TYR A 239 -13.63 -12.27 35.37
N ARG A 240 -14.21 -11.33 36.12
CA ARG A 240 -13.84 -9.90 36.06
C ARG A 240 -12.36 -9.66 36.34
N ILE A 241 -11.83 -8.63 35.70
CA ILE A 241 -10.45 -8.16 35.92
C ILE A 241 -10.43 -7.37 37.23
N ALA A 242 -9.58 -7.77 38.17
CA ALA A 242 -9.44 -7.16 39.48
C ALA A 242 -7.98 -7.24 39.95
N GLU A 243 -7.66 -6.60 41.07
CA GLU A 243 -6.33 -6.67 41.68
C GLU A 243 -5.88 -8.14 41.88
N GLY A 244 -4.69 -8.47 41.40
CA GLY A 244 -4.13 -9.83 41.48
C GLY A 244 -4.67 -10.83 40.45
N VAL A 245 -5.20 -10.33 39.31
CA VAL A 245 -5.64 -11.17 38.18
C VAL A 245 -4.52 -12.11 37.69
N GLU A 246 -4.88 -13.33 37.30
CA GLU A 246 -3.96 -14.31 36.72
C GLU A 246 -3.94 -14.23 35.19
N LEU A 247 -2.82 -14.60 34.56
CA LEU A 247 -2.64 -14.63 33.10
C LEU A 247 -3.76 -15.37 32.37
N ASN A 248 -4.14 -16.55 32.85
CA ASN A 248 -5.22 -17.35 32.24
C ASN A 248 -6.56 -16.59 32.17
N THR A 249 -6.81 -15.68 33.12
CA THR A 249 -8.02 -14.86 33.15
C THR A 249 -7.95 -13.78 32.06
N LEU A 250 -6.80 -13.12 31.88
CA LEU A 250 -6.59 -12.17 30.79
C LEU A 250 -6.72 -12.85 29.43
N ASP A 251 -6.17 -14.05 29.26
CA ASP A 251 -6.32 -14.83 28.03
C ASP A 251 -7.79 -15.16 27.70
N LEU A 252 -8.57 -15.54 28.72
CA LEU A 252 -10.00 -15.78 28.56
C LEU A 252 -10.72 -14.49 28.15
N GLN A 253 -10.44 -13.39 28.84
CA GLN A 253 -11.01 -12.08 28.56
C GLN A 253 -10.72 -11.63 27.12
N ARG A 254 -9.47 -11.75 26.68
CA ARG A 254 -9.04 -11.46 25.30
C ARG A 254 -9.88 -12.23 24.28
N ALA A 255 -10.02 -13.54 24.47
CA ALA A 255 -10.77 -14.40 23.55
C ALA A 255 -12.28 -14.06 23.53
N LEU A 256 -12.88 -13.79 24.69
CA LEU A 256 -14.30 -13.44 24.79
C LEU A 256 -14.61 -12.07 24.19
N LEU A 257 -13.79 -11.06 24.48
CA LEU A 257 -13.93 -9.71 23.90
C LEU A 257 -13.73 -9.74 22.39
N SER A 258 -12.78 -10.53 21.90
CA SER A 258 -12.58 -10.75 20.46
C SER A 258 -13.84 -11.33 19.80
N CYS A 259 -14.47 -12.34 20.41
CA CYS A 259 -15.74 -12.89 19.91
C CYS A 259 -16.85 -11.82 19.87
N LEU A 260 -17.00 -11.02 20.93
CA LEU A 260 -18.00 -9.97 20.97
C LEU A 260 -17.76 -8.88 19.92
N ASN A 261 -16.49 -8.53 19.66
CA ASN A 261 -16.13 -7.58 18.63
C ASN A 261 -16.53 -8.11 17.25
N THR A 262 -16.13 -9.34 16.92
CA THR A 262 -16.51 -10.04 15.67
C THR A 262 -18.03 -10.13 15.50
N ILE A 263 -18.78 -10.37 16.59
CA ILE A 263 -20.25 -10.40 16.54
C ILE A 263 -20.81 -9.01 16.21
N LYS A 264 -20.29 -7.97 16.88
CA LYS A 264 -20.84 -6.62 16.77
C LYS A 264 -20.52 -5.97 15.43
N THR A 265 -19.35 -6.23 14.86
CA THR A 265 -18.91 -5.67 13.56
C THR A 265 -19.39 -6.51 12.37
N GLY A 266 -19.41 -7.84 12.51
CA GLY A 266 -19.67 -8.76 11.39
C GLY A 266 -21.13 -9.17 11.18
N PHE A 267 -22.04 -8.85 12.10
CA PHE A 267 -23.45 -9.28 12.02
C PHE A 267 -24.43 -8.09 12.15
N PRO A 268 -25.69 -8.24 11.68
CA PRO A 268 -26.65 -7.15 11.73
C PRO A 268 -26.86 -6.57 13.14
N LYS A 269 -26.84 -5.23 13.27
CA LYS A 269 -26.98 -4.49 14.55
C LYS A 269 -28.17 -4.99 15.40
N LYS A 270 -29.26 -5.47 14.78
CA LYS A 270 -30.47 -5.98 15.46
C LYS A 270 -30.26 -7.26 16.27
N LEU A 271 -29.19 -8.03 16.01
CA LEU A 271 -28.88 -9.26 16.74
C LEU A 271 -28.20 -8.98 18.08
N PHE A 272 -27.58 -7.81 18.23
CA PHE A 272 -26.97 -7.35 19.47
C PHE A 272 -28.00 -6.53 20.26
N THR A 273 -28.53 -7.08 21.35
CA THR A 273 -29.62 -6.41 22.10
C THR A 273 -29.10 -5.17 22.84
N MET A 274 -29.99 -4.18 23.06
CA MET A 274 -29.65 -2.97 23.83
C MET A 274 -29.26 -3.31 25.28
N GLU A 275 -29.93 -4.29 25.90
CA GLU A 275 -29.61 -4.75 27.26
C GLU A 275 -28.18 -5.32 27.34
N SER A 276 -27.81 -6.18 26.39
CA SER A 276 -26.43 -6.71 26.33
C SER A 276 -25.40 -5.62 26.04
N ALA A 277 -25.76 -4.59 25.27
CA ALA A 277 -24.88 -3.46 24.98
C ALA A 277 -24.62 -2.60 26.22
N GLU A 278 -25.67 -2.31 27.00
CA GLU A 278 -25.54 -1.62 28.28
C GLU A 278 -24.71 -2.42 29.28
N ASP A 279 -24.99 -3.72 29.41
CA ASP A 279 -24.26 -4.62 30.30
C ASP A 279 -22.77 -4.74 29.94
N LEU A 280 -22.47 -4.83 28.65
CA LEU A 280 -21.10 -4.85 28.14
C LEU A 280 -20.43 -3.52 28.39
N LYS A 281 -21.09 -2.39 28.08
CA LYS A 281 -20.56 -1.05 28.34
C LYS A 281 -20.16 -0.87 29.81
N THR A 282 -21.02 -1.26 30.76
CA THR A 282 -20.69 -1.19 32.20
C THR A 282 -19.45 -2.01 32.52
N PHE A 283 -19.36 -3.24 32.00
CA PHE A 283 -18.19 -4.10 32.20
C PHE A 283 -16.90 -3.48 31.64
N LEU A 284 -16.96 -2.91 30.42
CA LEU A 284 -15.81 -2.28 29.77
C LEU A 284 -15.32 -1.08 30.60
N LEU A 285 -16.24 -0.23 31.07
CA LEU A 285 -15.91 0.95 31.89
C LEU A 285 -15.26 0.56 33.22
N GLU A 286 -15.76 -0.49 33.88
CA GLU A 286 -15.19 -0.98 35.13
C GLU A 286 -13.81 -1.63 34.93
N SER A 287 -13.63 -2.38 33.84
CA SER A 287 -12.41 -3.18 33.61
C SER A 287 -11.28 -2.37 32.98
N PHE A 288 -11.60 -1.35 32.17
CA PHE A 288 -10.61 -0.62 31.38
C PHE A 288 -9.54 0.04 32.24
N ARG A 289 -9.94 0.67 33.35
CA ARG A 289 -9.01 1.31 34.29
C ARG A 289 -7.98 0.32 34.85
N THR A 290 -8.43 -0.84 35.33
CA THR A 290 -7.54 -1.87 35.88
C THR A 290 -6.61 -2.44 34.82
N VAL A 291 -7.10 -2.63 33.58
CA VAL A 291 -6.26 -3.07 32.46
C VAL A 291 -5.20 -2.03 32.11
N ALA A 292 -5.57 -0.75 32.06
CA ALA A 292 -4.62 0.34 31.85
C ALA A 292 -3.54 0.39 32.94
N GLU A 293 -3.93 0.24 34.22
CA GLU A 293 -2.98 0.17 35.34
C GLU A 293 -2.00 -1.00 35.23
N LEU A 294 -2.47 -2.17 34.75
CA LEU A 294 -1.62 -3.35 34.52
C LEU A 294 -0.61 -3.16 33.38
N CYS A 295 -0.93 -2.35 32.37
CA CYS A 295 -0.02 -2.05 31.27
C CYS A 295 1.16 -1.16 31.70
N ILE A 296 0.96 -0.26 32.67
CA ILE A 296 1.97 0.75 33.09
C ILE A 296 3.00 0.16 34.06
N GLY A 297 2.60 -0.76 34.95
CA GLY A 297 3.54 -1.49 35.82
C GLY A 297 3.90 -0.84 37.17
N GLU A 298 3.29 0.28 37.57
CA GLU A 298 3.63 0.94 38.87
C GLU A 298 3.22 0.10 40.11
N ASN A 299 2.21 -0.78 39.99
CA ASN A 299 1.86 -1.76 41.01
C ASN A 299 1.26 -3.02 40.37
N ALA A 300 1.98 -4.14 40.51
CA ALA A 300 1.65 -5.51 40.10
C ALA A 300 2.25 -5.98 38.75
N THR A 301 3.24 -6.86 38.92
CA THR A 301 3.90 -7.76 37.95
C THR A 301 4.97 -7.14 37.05
N SER A 302 6.25 -7.33 37.44
CA SER A 302 7.42 -7.30 36.54
C SER A 302 7.40 -8.45 35.50
N ASP A 303 6.23 -9.02 35.23
CA ASP A 303 6.04 -10.17 34.35
C ASP A 303 5.68 -9.66 32.95
N PRO A 304 6.58 -9.78 31.97
CA PRO A 304 6.34 -9.27 30.62
C PRO A 304 5.10 -9.90 29.97
N ASP A 305 4.84 -11.18 30.23
CA ASP A 305 3.72 -11.92 29.64
C ASP A 305 2.37 -11.37 30.13
N MET A 306 2.30 -10.94 31.39
CA MET A 306 1.10 -10.33 31.97
C MET A 306 0.78 -8.98 31.34
N ARG A 307 1.80 -8.15 31.08
CA ARG A 307 1.61 -6.84 30.45
C ARG A 307 1.22 -6.99 28.98
N GLU A 308 1.84 -7.91 28.24
CA GLU A 308 1.45 -8.19 26.86
C GLU A 308 -0.01 -8.66 26.78
N ALA A 309 -0.41 -9.58 27.66
CA ALA A 309 -1.80 -10.03 27.75
C ALA A 309 -2.77 -8.89 28.13
N ALA A 310 -2.39 -8.03 29.08
CA ALA A 310 -3.18 -6.86 29.45
C ALA A 310 -3.30 -5.85 28.30
N ASN A 311 -2.22 -5.58 27.58
CA ASN A 311 -2.19 -4.72 26.41
C ASN A 311 -3.16 -5.22 25.33
N GLU A 312 -3.12 -6.51 25.02
CA GLU A 312 -4.03 -7.16 24.08
C GLU A 312 -5.50 -7.07 24.51
N VAL A 313 -5.78 -7.28 25.80
CA VAL A 313 -7.14 -7.10 26.36
C VAL A 313 -7.56 -5.64 26.23
N GLY A 314 -6.68 -4.70 26.55
CA GLY A 314 -6.91 -3.26 26.45
C GLY A 314 -7.29 -2.83 25.04
N ILE A 315 -6.55 -3.30 24.03
CA ILE A 315 -6.86 -3.08 22.61
C ILE A 315 -8.29 -3.56 22.30
N LYS A 316 -8.67 -4.77 22.75
CA LYS A 316 -10.04 -5.27 22.51
C LYS A 316 -11.12 -4.49 23.26
N ILE A 317 -10.82 -3.95 24.44
CA ILE A 317 -11.73 -3.08 25.19
C ILE A 317 -11.97 -1.77 24.41
N VAL A 318 -10.91 -1.10 23.97
CA VAL A 318 -11.03 0.17 23.23
C VAL A 318 -11.73 -0.02 21.88
N SER A 319 -11.38 -1.07 21.14
CA SER A 319 -12.05 -1.43 19.89
C SER A 319 -13.55 -1.64 20.08
N LEU A 320 -13.96 -2.33 21.14
CA LEU A 320 -15.38 -2.49 21.48
C LEU A 320 -16.05 -1.18 21.91
N PHE A 321 -15.35 -0.30 22.62
CA PHE A 321 -15.86 1.04 22.92
C PHE A 321 -16.17 1.82 21.65
N ALA A 322 -15.27 1.81 20.66
CA ALA A 322 -15.46 2.47 19.37
C ALA A 322 -16.76 2.02 18.68
N VAL A 323 -17.04 0.72 18.69
CA VAL A 323 -18.24 0.17 18.04
C VAL A 323 -19.52 0.37 18.89
N LEU A 324 -19.38 0.66 20.18
CA LEU A 324 -20.47 0.95 21.11
C LEU A 324 -20.71 2.45 21.33
N MET A 325 -20.03 3.33 20.59
CA MET A 325 -20.16 4.79 20.71
C MET A 325 -21.61 5.28 20.66
N ASP A 326 -22.44 4.72 19.78
CA ASP A 326 -23.89 5.01 19.66
C ASP A 326 -24.67 4.82 20.99
N THR A 327 -24.13 4.07 21.95
CA THR A 327 -24.75 3.77 23.25
C THR A 327 -24.26 4.67 24.39
N LEU A 328 -23.25 5.50 24.14
CA LEU A 328 -22.82 6.52 25.10
C LEU A 328 -23.82 7.67 25.09
N THR A 329 -24.13 8.18 26.28
CA THR A 329 -25.09 9.26 26.51
C THR A 329 -24.41 10.42 27.20
N GLU A 330 -24.96 11.62 27.13
CA GLU A 330 -24.46 12.80 27.85
C GLU A 330 -24.32 12.59 29.37
N ASN A 331 -25.13 11.71 29.97
CA ASN A 331 -25.13 11.42 31.41
C ASN A 331 -23.99 10.49 31.89
N GLN A 332 -23.06 10.09 31.02
CA GLN A 332 -21.92 9.27 31.42
C GLN A 332 -20.92 10.08 32.26
N ASN A 333 -20.20 9.42 33.17
CA ASN A 333 -19.14 10.06 33.93
C ASN A 333 -17.86 10.16 33.08
N TRP A 334 -17.86 11.13 32.16
CA TRP A 334 -16.76 11.37 31.22
C TRP A 334 -15.41 11.58 31.91
N ASN A 335 -15.37 12.11 33.14
CA ASN A 335 -14.12 12.26 33.88
C ASN A 335 -13.44 10.92 34.16
N ILE A 336 -14.21 9.88 34.56
CA ILE A 336 -13.64 8.54 34.83
C ILE A 336 -13.18 7.88 33.52
N ILE A 337 -13.93 8.08 32.44
CA ILE A 337 -13.59 7.57 31.11
C ILE A 337 -12.25 8.18 30.67
N VAL A 338 -12.15 9.50 30.74
CA VAL A 338 -10.94 10.25 30.38
C VAL A 338 -9.76 9.87 31.27
N GLU A 339 -9.94 9.75 32.58
CA GLU A 339 -8.89 9.24 33.49
C GLU A 339 -8.38 7.86 33.07
N SER A 340 -9.27 6.96 32.66
CA SER A 340 -8.89 5.60 32.24
C SER A 340 -8.12 5.60 30.92
N PHE A 341 -8.54 6.45 29.97
CA PHE A 341 -7.78 6.65 28.72
C PHE A 341 -6.43 7.28 28.98
N VAL A 342 -6.34 8.30 29.83
CA VAL A 342 -5.07 8.93 30.23
C VAL A 342 -4.12 7.91 30.85
N LEU A 343 -4.61 6.97 31.66
CA LEU A 343 -3.78 5.85 32.13
C LEU A 343 -3.33 4.96 30.96
N ALA A 344 -4.26 4.54 30.09
CA ALA A 344 -3.95 3.68 28.95
C ALA A 344 -2.95 4.31 27.97
N GLY A 345 -2.95 5.63 27.87
CA GLY A 345 -2.03 6.39 27.06
C GLY A 345 -0.77 6.83 27.80
N MET A 346 -0.42 6.35 28.99
CA MET A 346 0.86 6.71 29.62
C MET A 346 2.03 6.01 28.93
N VAL A 347 3.17 6.71 28.82
CA VAL A 347 4.42 6.12 28.31
C VAL A 347 4.92 5.06 29.28
N SER A 348 5.14 3.84 28.80
CA SER A 348 5.68 2.76 29.63
C SER A 348 7.15 3.03 30.01
N ASP A 349 7.63 2.42 31.09
CA ASP A 349 9.05 2.53 31.48
C ASP A 349 9.99 1.96 30.40
N GLU A 350 9.53 0.96 29.65
CA GLU A 350 10.29 0.35 28.56
C GLU A 350 10.39 1.26 27.34
N ASP A 351 9.27 1.91 26.97
CA ASP A 351 9.27 2.88 25.87
C ASP A 351 10.12 4.10 26.22
N GLU A 352 10.03 4.58 27.47
CA GLU A 352 10.88 5.67 27.97
C GLU A 352 12.37 5.32 27.85
N GLU A 353 12.79 4.17 28.38
CA GLU A 353 14.18 3.71 28.27
C GLU A 353 14.61 3.51 26.80
N CYS A 354 13.73 2.96 25.97
CA CYS A 354 14.01 2.74 24.55
C CYS A 354 14.22 4.06 23.80
N TRP A 355 13.32 5.02 23.97
CA TRP A 355 13.36 6.32 23.30
C TRP A 355 14.52 7.19 23.78
N GLU A 356 14.87 7.13 25.08
CA GLU A 356 16.03 7.84 25.62
C GLU A 356 17.37 7.28 25.13
N ASN A 357 17.45 5.96 24.93
CA ASN A 357 18.64 5.32 24.40
C ASN A 357 18.79 5.48 22.88
N ASP A 358 17.68 5.50 22.15
CA ASP A 358 17.66 5.63 20.69
C ASP A 358 16.49 6.50 20.22
N PHE A 359 16.80 7.72 19.81
CA PHE A 359 15.79 8.66 19.31
C PHE A 359 15.21 8.26 17.94
N ASN A 360 15.87 7.35 17.20
CA ASN A 360 15.35 6.85 15.93
C ASN A 360 14.07 6.02 16.17
N VAL A 361 14.04 5.21 17.24
CA VAL A 361 12.83 4.46 17.63
C VAL A 361 11.67 5.41 17.97
N PHE A 362 11.97 6.52 18.66
CA PHE A 362 10.97 7.57 18.91
C PHE A 362 10.47 8.19 17.60
N ALA A 363 11.37 8.52 16.67
CA ALA A 363 11.00 9.09 15.37
C ALA A 363 10.08 8.14 14.58
N THR A 364 10.46 6.86 14.46
CA THR A 364 9.66 5.80 13.82
C THR A 364 8.29 5.63 14.48
N LYS A 365 8.21 5.75 15.81
CA LYS A 365 6.92 5.65 16.53
C LYS A 365 6.02 6.85 16.24
N GLU A 366 6.56 8.07 16.31
CA GLU A 366 5.79 9.30 16.08
C GLU A 366 5.36 9.52 14.62
N THR A 367 6.14 9.03 13.65
CA THR A 367 5.78 9.11 12.23
C THR A 367 4.82 8.01 11.79
N GLY A 368 4.40 7.13 12.70
CA GLY A 368 3.44 6.05 12.41
C GLY A 368 4.03 4.87 11.63
N LEU A 369 5.36 4.75 11.56
CA LEU A 369 6.06 3.69 10.83
C LEU A 369 6.41 2.47 11.73
N SER A 370 6.19 2.56 13.03
CA SER A 370 6.44 1.46 13.96
C SER A 370 5.54 0.24 13.70
N THR A 371 6.12 -0.95 13.85
CA THR A 371 5.38 -2.22 13.81
C THR A 371 4.68 -2.56 15.14
N THR A 372 5.03 -1.87 16.24
CA THR A 372 4.44 -2.10 17.56
C THR A 372 3.09 -1.41 17.68
N PHE A 373 2.07 -2.18 18.08
CA PHE A 373 0.72 -1.69 18.29
C PHE A 373 0.26 -1.99 19.72
N THR A 374 -0.13 -0.95 20.45
CA THR A 374 -0.41 -0.98 21.88
C THR A 374 -1.78 -0.41 22.19
N ILE A 375 -2.21 -0.55 23.45
CA ILE A 375 -3.41 0.09 23.97
C ILE A 375 -3.37 1.62 23.81
N ARG A 376 -2.17 2.23 23.83
CA ARG A 376 -1.97 3.66 23.58
C ARG A 376 -2.34 4.02 22.14
N ASP A 377 -1.94 3.20 21.17
CA ASP A 377 -2.22 3.43 19.74
C ASP A 377 -3.71 3.23 19.41
N GLU A 378 -4.32 2.15 19.91
CA GLU A 378 -5.77 1.94 19.75
C GLU A 378 -6.57 3.07 20.42
N SER A 379 -6.10 3.58 21.56
CA SER A 379 -6.72 4.75 22.23
C SER A 379 -6.57 6.02 21.40
N GLU A 380 -5.44 6.23 20.73
CA GLU A 380 -5.24 7.36 19.81
C GLU A 380 -6.24 7.31 18.65
N GLN A 381 -6.35 6.16 17.99
CA GLN A 381 -7.31 5.94 16.90
C GLN A 381 -8.75 6.14 17.37
N PHE A 382 -9.08 5.68 18.58
CA PHE A 382 -10.38 5.93 19.18
C PHE A 382 -10.66 7.44 19.35
N MET A 383 -9.70 8.22 19.85
CA MET A 383 -9.87 9.67 20.01
C MET A 383 -10.03 10.39 18.66
N GLN A 384 -9.27 9.99 17.64
CA GLN A 384 -9.39 10.51 16.28
C GLN A 384 -10.76 10.22 15.64
N GLY A 385 -11.45 9.17 16.09
CA GLY A 385 -12.81 8.81 15.63
C GLY A 385 -13.96 9.40 16.45
N LEU A 386 -13.71 10.22 17.48
CA LEU A 386 -14.77 10.81 18.32
C LEU A 386 -15.47 11.96 17.62
N SER A 387 -16.80 12.02 17.65
CA SER A 387 -17.55 13.13 17.05
C SER A 387 -18.64 13.69 17.98
N GLY A 388 -19.18 14.85 17.60
CA GLY A 388 -20.28 15.53 18.29
C GLY A 388 -20.04 15.78 19.78
N PHE A 389 -21.01 15.38 20.62
CA PHE A 389 -20.98 15.67 22.06
C PHE A 389 -19.85 14.93 22.80
N ALA A 390 -19.48 13.73 22.34
CA ALA A 390 -18.46 12.90 22.99
C ALA A 390 -17.08 13.55 22.83
N TYR A 391 -16.75 14.00 21.60
CA TYR A 391 -15.55 14.77 21.31
C TYR A 391 -15.43 15.98 22.27
N ASN A 392 -16.46 16.81 22.34
CA ASN A 392 -16.45 18.03 23.14
C ASN A 392 -16.28 17.75 24.64
N SER A 393 -16.95 16.70 25.14
CA SER A 393 -16.87 16.30 26.56
C SER A 393 -15.47 15.80 26.93
N VAL A 394 -14.85 15.01 26.06
CA VAL A 394 -13.49 14.48 26.26
C VAL A 394 -12.46 15.60 26.14
N PHE A 395 -12.57 16.46 25.12
CA PHE A 395 -11.68 17.60 24.92
C PHE A 395 -11.71 18.56 26.12
N ASP A 396 -12.90 18.93 26.59
CA ASP A 396 -13.07 19.80 27.75
C ASP A 396 -12.46 19.21 29.03
N ALA A 397 -12.67 17.90 29.25
CA ALA A 397 -12.13 17.21 30.40
C ALA A 397 -10.58 17.14 30.36
N LEU A 398 -9.98 16.87 29.19
CA LEU A 398 -8.53 16.84 29.02
C LEU A 398 -7.90 18.23 29.19
N VAL A 399 -8.49 19.27 28.59
CA VAL A 399 -8.00 20.65 28.75
C VAL A 399 -8.09 21.09 30.21
N ALA A 400 -9.22 20.82 30.88
CA ALA A 400 -9.34 21.10 32.31
C ALA A 400 -8.32 20.31 33.14
N ALA A 401 -8.12 19.02 32.83
CA ALA A 401 -7.13 18.18 33.48
C ALA A 401 -5.70 18.65 33.22
N LEU A 402 -5.39 19.33 32.11
CA LEU A 402 -4.06 19.89 31.87
C LEU A 402 -3.87 21.23 32.59
N THR A 403 -4.84 22.13 32.49
CA THR A 403 -4.76 23.51 33.00
C THR A 403 -4.85 23.58 34.53
N TYR A 404 -5.68 22.72 35.14
CA TYR A 404 -5.96 22.76 36.57
C TYR A 404 -5.28 21.63 37.36
N ASN A 405 -4.45 20.79 36.73
CA ASN A 405 -3.80 19.70 37.46
C ASN A 405 -2.77 20.18 38.47
N GLU A 406 -2.88 19.65 39.70
CA GLU A 406 -1.82 19.68 40.70
C GLU A 406 -0.89 18.45 40.62
N SER A 407 -1.17 17.49 39.73
CA SER A 407 -0.40 16.24 39.63
C SER A 407 1.04 16.49 39.17
N SER A 408 2.02 16.07 39.97
CA SER A 408 3.45 16.15 39.65
C SER A 408 3.95 15.04 38.72
N ASN A 409 3.08 14.15 38.23
CA ASN A 409 3.47 13.03 37.38
C ASN A 409 3.52 13.47 35.92
N TRP A 410 4.72 13.50 35.34
CA TRP A 410 4.94 13.92 33.96
C TRP A 410 4.36 12.94 32.94
N LYS A 411 4.22 11.64 33.25
CA LYS A 411 3.63 10.64 32.34
C LYS A 411 2.15 10.91 32.08
N VAL A 412 1.44 11.35 33.13
CA VAL A 412 0.03 11.79 33.03
C VAL A 412 -0.07 13.04 32.16
N GLN A 413 0.83 14.01 32.37
CA GLN A 413 0.86 15.24 31.56
C GLN A 413 1.15 14.94 30.08
N GLU A 414 2.11 14.06 29.78
CA GLU A 414 2.43 13.64 28.41
C GLU A 414 1.22 12.96 27.76
N SER A 415 0.57 12.04 28.46
CA SER A 415 -0.60 11.32 27.93
C SER A 415 -1.78 12.24 27.63
N ILE A 416 -2.05 13.22 28.51
CA ILE A 416 -3.10 14.23 28.27
C ILE A 416 -2.78 15.01 26.98
N LEU A 417 -1.53 15.44 26.80
CA LEU A 417 -1.11 16.16 25.59
C LEU A 417 -1.20 15.27 24.34
N PHE A 418 -0.87 13.98 24.46
CA PHE A 418 -1.01 12.99 23.38
C PHE A 418 -2.47 12.85 22.91
N PHE A 419 -3.43 12.76 23.84
CA PHE A 419 -4.84 12.70 23.45
C PHE A 419 -5.40 14.04 22.97
N ILE A 420 -4.92 15.18 23.47
CA ILE A 420 -5.25 16.49 22.89
C ILE A 420 -4.75 16.55 21.44
N GLN A 421 -3.52 16.11 21.17
CA GLN A 421 -2.98 16.00 19.81
C GLN A 421 -3.87 15.12 18.93
N ALA A 422 -4.25 13.94 19.42
CA ALA A 422 -5.10 12.99 18.69
C ALA A 422 -6.48 13.58 18.34
N LEU A 423 -7.13 14.24 19.30
CA LEU A 423 -8.41 14.92 19.08
C LEU A 423 -8.28 16.06 18.06
N CYS A 424 -7.21 16.85 18.15
CA CYS A 424 -6.98 17.93 17.19
C CYS A 424 -6.63 17.42 15.78
N GLY A 425 -6.21 16.16 15.63
CA GLY A 425 -6.03 15.50 14.34
C GLY A 425 -7.33 14.98 13.70
N ASN A 426 -8.47 15.09 14.38
CA ASN A 426 -9.77 14.66 13.87
C ASN A 426 -10.30 15.60 12.77
N GLU A 427 -10.77 15.03 11.67
CA GLU A 427 -11.25 15.74 10.48
C GLU A 427 -12.73 16.19 10.57
N ASP A 428 -13.51 15.75 11.56
CA ASP A 428 -14.94 16.12 11.69
C ASP A 428 -15.12 17.60 12.07
N ASP A 429 -16.00 18.33 11.40
CA ASP A 429 -16.22 19.78 11.59
C ASP A 429 -17.08 20.15 12.83
N GLU A 430 -17.59 19.18 13.59
CA GLU A 430 -18.59 19.40 14.66
C GLU A 430 -18.00 19.85 16.02
N ALA A 431 -16.76 20.35 16.05
CA ALA A 431 -16.13 20.79 17.30
C ALA A 431 -16.76 22.08 17.85
N SER A 432 -17.11 22.08 19.14
CA SER A 432 -17.55 23.26 19.87
C SER A 432 -16.37 24.20 20.11
N GLN A 433 -16.54 25.48 19.76
CA GLN A 433 -15.48 26.49 19.79
C GLN A 433 -15.57 27.35 21.06
N ASP A 434 -15.00 26.88 22.17
CA ASP A 434 -14.79 27.72 23.36
C ASP A 434 -13.42 28.41 23.28
N ILE A 435 -13.42 29.61 22.69
CA ILE A 435 -12.20 30.40 22.41
C ILE A 435 -11.39 30.69 23.68
N GLU A 436 -12.05 30.90 24.83
CA GLU A 436 -11.35 31.20 26.09
C GLU A 436 -10.54 29.99 26.58
N LYS A 437 -11.11 28.79 26.47
CA LYS A 437 -10.40 27.53 26.79
C LYS A 437 -9.23 27.30 25.85
N ILE A 438 -9.38 27.56 24.55
CA ILE A 438 -8.30 27.39 23.57
C ILE A 438 -7.14 28.34 23.89
N HIS A 439 -7.42 29.61 24.21
CA HIS A 439 -6.39 30.54 24.64
C HIS A 439 -5.73 30.11 25.95
N CYS A 440 -6.49 29.56 26.89
CA CYS A 440 -5.95 29.02 28.13
C CYS A 440 -5.00 27.84 27.87
N LEU A 441 -5.40 26.91 27.00
CA LEU A 441 -4.59 25.79 26.55
C LEU A 441 -3.28 26.26 25.92
N LEU A 442 -3.33 27.19 24.94
CA LEU A 442 -2.13 27.73 24.29
C LEU A 442 -1.18 28.39 25.29
N ARG A 443 -1.71 29.10 26.31
CA ARG A 443 -0.88 29.65 27.39
C ARG A 443 -0.23 28.56 28.23
N THR A 444 -0.97 27.52 28.62
CA THR A 444 -0.43 26.39 29.37
C THR A 444 0.66 25.66 28.57
N LEU A 445 0.47 25.45 27.27
CA LEU A 445 1.48 24.83 26.39
C LEU A 445 2.77 25.66 26.35
N ARG A 446 2.65 26.99 26.26
CA ARG A 446 3.80 27.91 26.34
C ARG A 446 4.55 27.76 27.67
N GLU A 447 3.84 27.78 28.78
CA GLU A 447 4.43 27.65 30.12
C GLU A 447 5.18 26.31 30.28
N LEU A 448 4.63 25.22 29.74
CA LEU A 448 5.28 23.90 29.75
C LEU A 448 6.57 23.84 28.93
N LEU A 449 6.65 24.56 27.81
CA LEU A 449 7.88 24.66 27.00
C LEU A 449 8.97 25.45 27.73
N GLU A 450 8.60 26.57 28.35
CA GLU A 450 9.53 27.49 29.03
C GLU A 450 10.01 26.95 30.41
N LEU A 451 9.25 26.03 31.02
CA LEU A 451 9.58 25.49 32.34
C LEU A 451 10.84 24.60 32.31
N ASN A 452 11.91 25.03 32.99
CA ASN A 452 13.18 24.29 33.06
C ASN A 452 13.07 22.89 33.70
N GLY A 453 12.09 22.67 34.58
CA GLY A 453 11.89 21.40 35.29
C GLY A 453 10.94 20.41 34.58
N SER A 454 10.39 20.75 33.42
CA SER A 454 9.49 19.86 32.68
C SER A 454 10.27 18.72 32.00
N HIS A 455 9.70 17.51 32.00
CA HIS A 455 10.31 16.30 31.43
C HIS A 455 10.52 16.43 29.92
N ILE A 456 11.55 15.74 29.40
CA ILE A 456 11.92 15.80 27.97
C ILE A 456 10.74 15.40 27.09
N LEU A 457 10.10 14.27 27.39
CA LEU A 457 8.96 13.77 26.60
C LEU A 457 7.72 14.66 26.67
N VAL A 458 7.46 15.33 27.80
CA VAL A 458 6.36 16.31 27.91
C VAL A 458 6.62 17.52 27.02
N LYS A 459 7.87 18.03 27.02
CA LYS A 459 8.25 19.13 26.12
C LYS A 459 8.13 18.73 24.66
N THR A 460 8.65 17.57 24.30
CA THR A 460 8.57 17.05 22.92
C THR A 460 7.12 16.89 22.49
N ARG A 461 6.27 16.29 23.33
CA ARG A 461 4.84 16.16 23.03
C ARG A 461 4.16 17.52 22.88
N CYS A 462 4.50 18.50 23.72
CA CYS A 462 3.98 19.86 23.59
C CYS A 462 4.36 20.50 22.25
N LEU A 463 5.60 20.31 21.79
CA LEU A 463 6.05 20.79 20.47
C LEU A 463 5.20 20.20 19.33
N ILE A 464 4.92 18.89 19.38
CA ILE A 464 4.18 18.18 18.33
C ILE A 464 2.67 18.51 18.38
N ALA A 465 2.09 18.66 19.58
CA ALA A 465 0.67 18.97 19.75
C ALA A 465 0.29 20.41 19.35
N LEU A 466 1.20 21.38 19.57
CA LEU A 466 0.97 22.79 19.27
C LEU A 466 0.46 23.09 17.85
N PRO A 467 1.14 22.65 16.77
CA PRO A 467 0.66 22.92 15.41
C PRO A 467 -0.72 22.30 15.18
N LYS A 468 -1.02 21.12 15.72
CA LYS A 468 -2.34 20.48 15.60
C LYS A 468 -3.44 21.26 16.29
N VAL A 469 -3.17 21.79 17.49
CA VAL A 469 -4.13 22.67 18.19
C VAL A 469 -4.38 23.95 17.38
N ILE A 470 -3.32 24.56 16.82
CA ILE A 470 -3.47 25.79 16.02
C ILE A 470 -4.24 25.51 14.72
N GLU A 471 -3.89 24.43 14.00
CA GLU A 471 -4.55 23.97 12.78
C GLU A 471 -6.05 23.75 13.01
N ARG A 472 -6.41 22.97 14.04
CA ARG A 472 -7.79 22.62 14.37
C ARG A 472 -8.68 23.83 14.64
N PHE A 473 -8.14 24.88 15.26
CA PHE A 473 -8.90 26.05 15.69
C PHE A 473 -8.56 27.33 14.90
N MET A 474 -7.88 27.21 13.76
CA MET A 474 -7.36 28.36 13.01
C MET A 474 -8.45 29.36 12.58
N ASP A 475 -9.65 28.88 12.25
CA ASP A 475 -10.78 29.73 11.84
C ASP A 475 -11.37 30.55 12.99
N SER A 476 -11.17 30.10 14.24
CA SER A 476 -11.68 30.76 15.45
C SER A 476 -10.65 31.66 16.12
N LEU A 477 -9.37 31.39 15.89
CA LEU A 477 -8.27 32.09 16.55
C LEU A 477 -7.99 33.44 15.89
N GLU A 478 -7.96 34.49 16.70
CA GLU A 478 -7.45 35.78 16.24
C GLU A 478 -5.90 35.74 16.09
N ASN A 479 -5.37 36.43 15.08
CA ASN A 479 -3.93 36.58 14.87
C ASN A 479 -3.13 35.28 14.70
N VAL A 480 -3.69 34.25 14.05
CA VAL A 480 -3.02 32.96 13.77
C VAL A 480 -1.59 33.12 13.26
N LYS A 481 -1.33 34.06 12.33
CA LYS A 481 0.02 34.33 11.82
C LYS A 481 1.03 34.69 12.90
N ALA A 482 0.62 35.47 13.91
CA ALA A 482 1.48 35.85 15.02
C ALA A 482 1.72 34.67 15.98
N LEU A 483 0.69 33.86 16.23
CA LEU A 483 0.79 32.65 17.06
C LEU A 483 1.75 31.63 16.43
N VAL A 484 1.57 31.32 15.14
CA VAL A 484 2.46 30.42 14.39
C VAL A 484 3.90 30.92 14.49
N LYS A 485 4.13 32.22 14.23
CA LYS A 485 5.47 32.82 14.33
C LYS A 485 6.05 32.66 15.74
N GLU A 486 5.30 33.02 16.77
CA GLU A 486 5.77 32.95 18.16
C GLU A 486 6.14 31.54 18.59
N PHE A 487 5.22 30.58 18.43
CA PHE A 487 5.44 29.20 18.87
C PHE A 487 6.50 28.48 18.03
N LEU A 488 6.59 28.77 16.73
CA LEU A 488 7.60 28.19 15.88
C LEU A 488 9.02 28.63 16.31
N PHE A 489 9.23 29.92 16.57
CA PHE A 489 10.54 30.38 17.04
C PHE A 489 10.85 29.96 18.48
N ALA A 490 9.84 29.79 19.33
CA ALA A 490 10.03 29.16 20.64
C ALA A 490 10.54 27.72 20.48
N SER A 491 9.95 26.95 19.56
CA SER A 491 10.35 25.57 19.23
C SER A 491 11.80 25.51 18.75
N PHE A 492 12.18 26.37 17.79
CA PHE A 492 13.57 26.46 17.30
C PHE A 492 14.56 26.91 18.37
N SER A 493 14.16 27.81 19.27
CA SER A 493 15.02 28.26 20.36
C SER A 493 15.33 27.10 21.31
N LEU A 494 14.33 26.26 21.62
CA LEU A 494 14.47 25.09 22.46
C LEU A 494 15.32 24.00 21.78
N GLY A 495 15.04 23.69 20.51
CA GLY A 495 15.78 22.70 19.73
C GLY A 495 17.26 23.02 19.56
N ARG A 496 17.63 24.30 19.42
CA ARG A 496 19.05 24.72 19.28
C ARG A 496 19.82 24.77 20.59
N GLN A 497 19.14 24.98 21.73
CA GLN A 497 19.79 25.11 23.03
C GLN A 497 19.91 23.77 23.77
N THR A 498 19.05 22.80 23.45
CA THR A 498 19.03 21.48 24.09
C THR A 498 20.11 20.55 23.54
N SER A 499 20.58 19.63 24.38
CA SER A 499 21.41 18.50 23.96
C SER A 499 20.62 17.24 23.61
N SER A 500 19.31 17.20 23.90
CA SER A 500 18.48 16.02 23.66
C SER A 500 18.11 15.88 22.18
N HIS A 501 18.44 14.72 21.58
CA HIS A 501 18.05 14.40 20.21
C HIS A 501 16.53 14.25 20.05
N ILE A 502 15.81 13.76 21.07
CA ILE A 502 14.34 13.64 21.07
C ILE A 502 13.65 15.00 20.90
N ILE A 503 14.08 16.03 21.62
CA ILE A 503 13.50 17.38 21.48
C ILE A 503 13.81 17.97 20.10
N LYS A 504 15.02 17.72 19.59
CA LYS A 504 15.45 18.17 18.26
C LYS A 504 14.60 17.53 17.16
N ILE A 505 14.38 16.22 17.18
CA ILE A 505 13.53 15.54 16.19
C ILE A 505 12.06 15.96 16.33
N GLY A 506 11.54 16.09 17.56
CA GLY A 506 10.18 16.61 17.78
C GLY A 506 10.00 18.05 17.30
N CYS A 507 11.05 18.88 17.33
CA CYS A 507 11.03 20.22 16.73
C CYS A 507 10.94 20.17 15.20
N LEU A 508 11.59 19.19 14.56
CA LEU A 508 11.51 19.00 13.10
C LEU A 508 10.15 18.44 12.68
N ILE A 509 9.60 17.46 13.40
CA ILE A 509 8.23 16.94 13.18
C ILE A 509 7.20 18.06 13.38
N SER A 510 7.34 18.86 14.45
CA SER A 510 6.48 20.02 14.67
C SER A 510 6.54 21.01 13.50
N PHE A 511 7.73 21.22 12.93
CA PHE A 511 7.92 22.09 11.77
C PHE A 511 7.20 21.59 10.52
N THR A 512 7.22 20.28 10.23
CA THR A 512 6.46 19.72 9.09
C THR A 512 4.96 19.92 9.29
N TYR A 513 4.45 19.73 10.52
CA TYR A 513 3.04 19.99 10.82
C TYR A 513 2.64 21.46 10.63
N TYR A 514 3.50 22.42 11.00
CA TYR A 514 3.25 23.83 10.66
C TYR A 514 3.23 24.08 9.15
N ALA A 515 4.13 23.45 8.40
CA ALA A 515 4.22 23.61 6.94
C ALA A 515 3.00 23.03 6.20
N ASN A 516 2.34 22.02 6.77
CA ASN A 516 1.19 21.37 6.14
C ASN A 516 -0.04 22.30 6.01
N PHE A 517 -0.30 23.15 7.01
CA PHE A 517 -1.47 24.06 6.98
C PHE A 517 -1.10 25.53 6.75
N ALA A 518 0.18 25.90 6.82
CA ALA A 518 0.62 27.29 6.68
C ALA A 518 1.72 27.45 5.60
N GLU A 519 1.51 28.37 4.66
CA GLU A 519 2.55 28.81 3.72
C GLU A 519 3.60 29.68 4.45
N LEU A 520 4.63 29.04 4.99
CA LEU A 520 5.56 29.64 5.96
C LEU A 520 6.33 30.85 5.43
N ASP A 521 6.69 30.89 4.14
CA ASP A 521 7.37 32.05 3.51
C ASP A 521 6.50 33.32 3.64
N SER A 522 5.22 33.19 3.29
CA SER A 522 4.21 34.26 3.37
C SER A 522 3.84 34.62 4.81
N VAL A 523 3.70 33.61 5.69
CA VAL A 523 3.28 33.82 7.09
C VAL A 523 4.37 34.48 7.94
N LEU A 524 5.63 34.06 7.80
CA LEU A 524 6.73 34.55 8.64
C LEU A 524 7.32 35.88 8.13
N GLY A 525 7.32 36.06 6.80
CA GLY A 525 8.05 37.09 6.09
C GLY A 525 9.55 36.76 5.97
N PRO A 526 10.30 37.47 5.10
CA PRO A 526 11.61 37.04 4.60
C PRO A 526 12.66 36.86 5.71
N ALA A 527 12.85 37.86 6.57
CA ALA A 527 13.89 37.82 7.61
C ALA A 527 13.66 36.72 8.66
N ALA A 528 12.39 36.43 8.97
CA ALA A 528 12.03 35.38 9.91
C ALA A 528 12.15 34.01 9.23
N PHE A 529 11.70 33.87 7.99
CA PHE A 529 11.85 32.64 7.22
C PHE A 529 13.33 32.24 7.06
N GLU A 530 14.24 33.18 6.83
CA GLU A 530 15.69 32.90 6.81
C GLU A 530 16.22 32.39 8.16
N GLU A 531 15.69 32.87 9.29
CA GLU A 531 16.04 32.34 10.60
C GLU A 531 15.47 30.93 10.85
N ALA A 532 14.29 30.63 10.29
CA ALA A 532 13.75 29.28 10.29
C ALA A 532 14.65 28.33 9.48
N GLN A 533 15.07 28.73 8.27
CA GLN A 533 16.03 27.99 7.43
C GLN A 533 17.33 27.67 8.18
N ARG A 534 17.94 28.67 8.83
CA ARG A 534 19.14 28.48 9.67
C ARG A 534 18.88 27.52 10.83
N SER A 535 17.73 27.64 11.49
CA SER A 535 17.41 26.79 12.64
C SER A 535 17.20 25.34 12.25
N VAL A 536 16.42 25.09 11.19
CA VAL A 536 16.16 23.73 10.67
C VAL A 536 17.47 23.08 10.21
N SER A 537 18.28 23.78 9.40
CA SER A 537 19.55 23.22 8.92
C SER A 537 20.53 22.90 10.05
N ALA A 538 20.62 23.73 11.09
CA ALA A 538 21.46 23.47 12.25
C ALA A 538 20.99 22.25 13.05
N ILE A 539 19.67 22.11 13.27
CA ILE A 539 19.10 20.96 13.99
C ILE A 539 19.32 19.66 13.19
N ILE A 540 19.11 19.70 11.87
CA ILE A 540 19.38 18.55 10.98
C ILE A 540 20.86 18.16 11.05
N GLN A 541 21.79 19.11 10.98
CA GLN A 541 23.23 18.83 11.06
C GLN A 541 23.62 18.14 12.37
N ASP A 542 23.02 18.54 13.48
CA ASP A 542 23.28 17.95 14.79
C ASP A 542 22.78 16.49 14.88
N LEU A 543 21.65 16.16 14.26
CA LEU A 543 21.07 14.82 14.26
C LEU A 543 21.68 13.89 13.20
N LEU A 544 22.31 14.46 12.16
CA LEU A 544 22.63 13.76 10.93
C LEU A 544 23.51 12.54 11.12
N GLU A 545 24.47 12.56 12.04
CA GLU A 545 25.41 11.43 12.21
C GLU A 545 24.73 10.20 12.84
N GLU A 546 23.80 10.40 13.79
CA GLU A 546 23.11 9.33 14.52
C GLU A 546 21.73 8.97 13.93
N ALA A 547 21.28 9.69 12.89
CA ALA A 547 20.05 9.38 12.19
C ALA A 547 20.16 8.06 11.39
N GLU A 548 19.30 7.10 11.71
CA GLU A 548 19.21 5.77 11.11
C GLU A 548 17.73 5.42 10.81
N ASP A 549 17.50 4.31 10.12
CA ASP A 549 16.18 3.77 9.77
C ASP A 549 15.24 4.79 9.09
N ASP A 550 14.15 5.18 9.73
CA ASP A 550 13.16 6.10 9.18
C ASP A 550 13.53 7.58 9.39
N THR A 551 14.42 7.89 10.32
CA THR A 551 14.80 9.28 10.66
C THR A 551 15.34 10.08 9.47
N PRO A 552 16.18 9.54 8.57
CA PRO A 552 16.61 10.26 7.36
C PRO A 552 15.45 10.83 6.53
N SER A 553 14.32 10.12 6.44
CA SER A 553 13.14 10.60 5.71
C SER A 553 12.53 11.84 6.40
N VAL A 554 12.40 11.80 7.74
CA VAL A 554 11.92 12.93 8.55
C VAL A 554 12.83 14.15 8.41
N LEU A 555 14.15 13.96 8.31
CA LEU A 555 15.08 15.07 8.09
C LEU A 555 14.90 15.72 6.72
N LEU A 556 14.61 14.95 5.67
CA LEU A 556 14.33 15.47 4.33
C LEU A 556 12.96 16.15 4.28
N GLU A 557 11.94 15.55 4.88
CA GLU A 557 10.59 16.13 4.99
C GLU A 557 10.63 17.48 5.72
N ALA A 558 11.40 17.57 6.81
CA ALA A 558 11.61 18.84 7.51
C ALA A 558 12.46 19.85 6.71
N LEU A 559 13.33 19.39 5.81
CA LEU A 559 14.09 20.28 4.94
C LEU A 559 13.21 20.83 3.80
N ALA A 560 12.26 20.05 3.27
CA ALA A 560 11.49 20.42 2.07
C ALA A 560 10.77 21.80 2.18
N PRO A 561 10.04 22.14 3.25
CA PRO A 561 9.37 23.44 3.38
C PRO A 561 10.34 24.62 3.32
N THR A 562 11.58 24.43 3.77
CA THR A 562 12.61 25.48 3.79
C THR A 562 13.09 25.88 2.38
N LEU A 563 12.81 25.06 1.36
CA LEU A 563 13.25 25.24 -0.02
C LEU A 563 12.25 26.02 -0.90
N SER A 564 11.05 26.28 -0.38
CA SER A 564 9.91 26.84 -1.13
C SER A 564 9.93 28.36 -1.31
N SER A 565 10.96 29.08 -0.84
CA SER A 565 10.92 30.55 -0.78
C SER A 565 10.88 31.23 -2.15
N THR A 566 10.02 32.24 -2.25
CA THR A 566 9.91 33.17 -3.39
C THR A 566 11.01 34.24 -3.42
N HIS A 567 11.71 34.45 -2.30
CA HIS A 567 12.75 35.48 -2.16
C HIS A 567 14.15 34.87 -2.00
N ARG A 568 14.92 34.81 -3.09
CA ARG A 568 16.34 34.41 -3.06
C ARG A 568 17.25 35.64 -2.96
N SER A 569 17.79 35.93 -1.78
CA SER A 569 18.79 36.98 -1.58
C SER A 569 20.21 36.44 -1.73
N ALA A 570 21.22 37.32 -1.85
CA ALA A 570 22.63 36.91 -1.94
C ALA A 570 23.14 36.20 -0.66
N GLU A 571 22.53 36.47 0.50
CA GLU A 571 22.85 35.80 1.77
C GLU A 571 22.20 34.40 1.83
N THR A 572 21.04 34.21 1.16
CA THR A 572 20.32 32.94 1.07
C THR A 572 21.05 31.89 0.20
N ILE A 573 21.95 32.31 -0.72
CA ILE A 573 22.71 31.38 -1.58
C ILE A 573 23.53 30.38 -0.74
N SER A 574 24.10 30.85 0.38
CA SER A 574 24.87 30.01 1.30
C SER A 574 24.02 28.88 1.91
N PHE A 575 22.76 29.17 2.23
CA PHE A 575 21.82 28.19 2.75
C PHE A 575 21.48 27.13 1.70
N TYR A 576 21.13 27.51 0.47
CA TYR A 576 20.78 26.54 -0.56
C TYR A 576 21.97 25.63 -0.93
N GLN A 577 23.20 26.13 -0.89
CA GLN A 577 24.38 25.29 -1.06
C GLN A 577 24.54 24.27 0.08
N LEU A 578 24.27 24.68 1.32
CA LEU A 578 24.23 23.77 2.46
C LEU A 578 23.09 22.76 2.33
N ALA A 579 21.89 23.19 1.97
CA ALA A 579 20.73 22.32 1.81
C ALA A 579 20.99 21.25 0.74
N LEU A 580 21.65 21.60 -0.36
CA LEU A 580 22.08 20.63 -1.37
C LEU A 580 23.03 19.56 -0.80
N GLN A 581 23.98 19.96 0.03
CA GLN A 581 24.89 19.02 0.71
C GLN A 581 24.15 18.12 1.70
N LEU A 582 23.16 18.67 2.42
CA LEU A 582 22.31 17.90 3.33
C LEU A 582 21.47 16.88 2.57
N ILE A 583 20.79 17.27 1.49
CA ILE A 583 19.99 16.36 0.65
C ILE A 583 20.85 15.17 0.23
N LEU A 584 22.03 15.42 -0.36
CA LEU A 584 22.92 14.36 -0.84
C LEU A 584 23.44 13.46 0.29
N LYS A 585 23.80 14.05 1.45
CA LYS A 585 24.34 13.28 2.57
C LYS A 585 23.27 12.43 3.24
N ILE A 586 22.08 12.99 3.49
CA ILE A 586 20.95 12.28 4.07
C ILE A 586 20.50 11.15 3.15
N SER A 587 20.30 11.42 1.86
CA SER A 587 19.85 10.40 0.91
C SER A 587 20.84 9.25 0.75
N SER A 588 22.15 9.52 0.91
CA SER A 588 23.19 8.49 0.85
C SER A 588 23.26 7.55 2.05
N LYS A 589 22.60 7.89 3.19
CA LYS A 589 22.59 7.04 4.38
C LYS A 589 21.77 5.78 4.18
N ASP A 590 20.59 5.93 3.59
CA ASP A 590 19.72 4.79 3.27
C ASP A 590 19.14 4.93 1.85
N PRO A 591 19.95 4.65 0.81
CA PRO A 591 19.52 4.72 -0.58
C PRO A 591 18.55 3.60 -0.98
N SER A 592 18.29 2.64 -0.08
CA SER A 592 17.28 1.58 -0.28
C SER A 592 15.90 1.97 0.24
N ASN A 593 15.80 2.99 1.09
CA ASN A 593 14.53 3.44 1.64
C ASN A 593 13.78 4.29 0.61
N ILE A 594 12.58 3.83 0.23
CA ILE A 594 11.75 4.47 -0.79
C ILE A 594 11.34 5.89 -0.37
N GLN A 595 11.01 6.11 0.91
CA GLN A 595 10.63 7.44 1.39
C GLN A 595 11.80 8.41 1.28
N VAL A 596 13.02 7.97 1.64
CA VAL A 596 14.24 8.79 1.52
C VAL A 596 14.49 9.19 0.06
N VAL A 597 14.30 8.25 -0.88
CA VAL A 597 14.48 8.52 -2.31
C VAL A 597 13.47 9.57 -2.80
N LEU A 598 12.17 9.39 -2.49
CA LEU A 598 11.11 10.31 -2.91
C LEU A 598 11.31 11.71 -2.32
N GLU A 599 11.54 11.81 -1.02
CA GLU A 599 11.75 13.10 -0.35
C GLU A 599 13.03 13.81 -0.85
N ALA A 600 14.09 13.06 -1.17
CA ALA A 600 15.30 13.62 -1.75
C ALA A 600 15.07 14.18 -3.15
N GLN A 601 14.29 13.49 -3.99
CA GLN A 601 13.90 13.97 -5.31
C GLN A 601 13.06 15.26 -5.19
N ASP A 602 12.09 15.29 -4.30
CA ASP A 602 11.22 16.46 -4.09
C ASP A 602 11.99 17.65 -3.53
N CYS A 603 12.88 17.43 -2.56
CA CYS A 603 13.79 18.46 -2.07
C CYS A 603 14.67 19.01 -3.20
N LEU A 604 15.29 18.14 -4.00
CA LEU A 604 16.15 18.58 -5.10
C LEU A 604 15.35 19.34 -6.17
N SER A 605 14.15 18.86 -6.50
CA SER A 605 13.21 19.50 -7.44
C SER A 605 12.82 20.91 -6.99
N ASN A 606 12.51 21.08 -5.70
CA ASN A 606 12.18 22.37 -5.10
C ASN A 606 13.40 23.32 -5.03
N LEU A 607 14.57 22.80 -4.66
CA LEU A 607 15.82 23.57 -4.63
C LEU A 607 16.16 24.15 -6.01
N LEU A 608 15.93 23.36 -7.07
CA LEU A 608 16.21 23.73 -8.46
C LEU A 608 15.08 24.50 -9.15
N LYS A 609 13.98 24.80 -8.46
CA LYS A 609 12.86 25.58 -9.01
C LYS A 609 13.26 27.04 -9.23
N ASN A 610 13.05 27.54 -10.46
CA ASN A 610 13.25 28.94 -10.86
C ASN A 610 14.66 29.52 -10.57
N ILE A 611 15.71 28.71 -10.76
CA ILE A 611 17.09 29.12 -10.49
C ILE A 611 17.77 29.82 -11.66
N SER A 612 18.77 30.66 -11.35
CA SER A 612 19.63 31.26 -12.35
C SER A 612 20.63 30.23 -12.93
N THR A 613 21.12 30.49 -14.14
CA THR A 613 22.16 29.66 -14.77
C THR A 613 23.46 29.62 -13.96
N GLU A 614 23.81 30.73 -13.29
CA GLU A 614 25.02 30.81 -12.46
C GLU A 614 24.93 29.91 -11.21
N ASP A 615 23.78 29.91 -10.55
CA ASP A 615 23.53 29.05 -9.39
C ASP A 615 23.49 27.58 -9.78
N TYR A 616 22.84 27.25 -10.90
CA TYR A 616 22.81 25.88 -11.43
C TYR A 616 24.20 25.32 -11.70
N VAL A 617 25.09 26.15 -12.30
CA VAL A 617 26.50 25.79 -12.53
C VAL A 617 27.27 25.64 -11.21
N THR A 618 26.90 26.38 -10.18
CA THR A 618 27.52 26.25 -8.86
C THR A 618 27.10 24.96 -8.16
N TYR A 619 25.82 24.59 -8.24
CA TYR A 619 25.31 23.33 -7.72
C TYR A 619 25.85 22.12 -8.48
N SER A 620 26.03 22.24 -9.80
CA SER A 620 26.58 21.16 -10.62
C SER A 620 28.02 20.80 -10.23
N LYS A 621 28.84 21.79 -9.85
CA LYS A 621 30.20 21.57 -9.33
C LYS A 621 30.23 20.77 -8.03
N THR A 622 29.11 20.74 -7.29
CA THR A 622 28.98 19.96 -6.05
C THR A 622 28.46 18.55 -6.33
N CYS A 623 27.38 18.41 -7.11
CA CYS A 623 26.67 17.12 -7.25
C CYS A 623 27.26 16.23 -8.36
N ILE A 624 27.58 16.80 -9.52
CA ILE A 624 27.96 16.01 -10.71
C ILE A 624 29.21 15.16 -10.45
N PRO A 625 30.29 15.67 -9.82
CA PRO A 625 31.44 14.83 -9.48
C PRO A 625 31.08 13.66 -8.56
N LEU A 626 30.17 13.85 -7.60
CA LEU A 626 29.72 12.79 -6.69
C LEU A 626 28.94 11.73 -7.45
N PHE A 627 28.00 12.14 -8.30
CA PHE A 627 27.24 11.22 -9.14
C PHE A 627 28.14 10.40 -10.06
N VAL A 628 29.08 11.06 -10.76
CA VAL A 628 30.03 10.38 -11.65
C VAL A 628 30.92 9.40 -10.90
N ASN A 629 31.34 9.72 -9.66
CA ASN A 629 32.12 8.79 -8.84
C ASN A 629 31.32 7.52 -8.49
N VAL A 630 30.02 7.65 -8.16
CA VAL A 630 29.15 6.49 -7.88
C VAL A 630 28.97 5.64 -9.14
N LEU A 631 28.69 6.27 -10.28
CA LEU A 631 28.56 5.57 -11.57
C LEU A 631 29.87 4.88 -11.97
N SER A 632 31.02 5.54 -11.79
CA SER A 632 32.34 4.95 -12.07
C SER A 632 32.63 3.75 -11.15
N GLY A 633 32.24 3.83 -9.88
CA GLY A 633 32.33 2.71 -8.94
C GLY A 633 31.50 1.50 -9.38
N MET A 634 30.34 1.70 -10.01
CA MET A 634 29.55 0.62 -10.60
C MET A 634 30.30 -0.05 -11.76
N ILE A 635 30.92 0.74 -12.64
CA ILE A 635 31.73 0.25 -13.76
C ILE A 635 32.89 -0.60 -13.25
N GLU A 636 33.61 -0.13 -12.23
CA GLU A 636 34.70 -0.88 -11.57
C GLU A 636 34.21 -2.18 -10.92
N ASN A 637 33.00 -2.17 -10.37
CA ASN A 637 32.34 -3.33 -9.76
C ASN A 637 31.60 -4.22 -10.76
N LYS A 638 31.93 -4.15 -12.05
CA LYS A 638 31.39 -5.01 -13.11
C LYS A 638 29.86 -4.93 -13.23
N TYR A 639 29.30 -3.73 -13.08
CA TYR A 639 27.89 -3.47 -13.33
C TYR A 639 26.93 -4.21 -12.38
N SER A 640 27.37 -4.50 -11.16
CA SER A 640 26.49 -5.05 -10.13
C SER A 640 25.49 -4.01 -9.66
N TYR A 641 24.23 -4.42 -9.49
CA TYR A 641 23.19 -3.61 -8.86
C TYR A 641 23.65 -3.07 -7.51
N ALA A 642 23.32 -1.80 -7.24
CA ALA A 642 23.52 -1.15 -5.95
C ALA A 642 22.47 -0.02 -5.77
N PRO A 643 21.74 0.07 -4.64
CA PRO A 643 20.70 1.08 -4.44
C PRO A 643 21.19 2.52 -4.59
N ILE A 644 22.43 2.81 -4.17
CA ILE A 644 23.05 4.12 -4.31
C ILE A 644 23.21 4.56 -5.77
N VAL A 645 23.32 3.60 -6.70
CA VAL A 645 23.36 3.89 -8.14
C VAL A 645 21.97 4.32 -8.62
N CYS A 646 20.91 3.60 -8.23
CA CYS A 646 19.54 3.96 -8.59
C CYS A 646 19.19 5.37 -8.10
N LEU A 647 19.44 5.64 -6.80
CA LEU A 647 19.28 6.98 -6.24
C LEU A 647 20.09 8.03 -7.00
N THR A 648 21.34 7.72 -7.38
CA THR A 648 22.19 8.64 -8.14
C THR A 648 21.61 8.95 -9.52
N LEU A 649 21.13 7.93 -10.25
CA LEU A 649 20.53 8.09 -11.57
C LEU A 649 19.24 8.91 -11.51
N GLU A 650 18.42 8.68 -10.50
CA GLU A 650 17.19 9.43 -10.24
C GLU A 650 17.46 10.89 -9.89
N MET A 651 18.38 11.15 -8.95
CA MET A 651 18.77 12.50 -8.55
C MET A 651 19.42 13.27 -9.71
N LEU A 652 20.24 12.59 -10.52
CA LEU A 652 20.81 13.14 -11.75
C LEU A 652 19.71 13.49 -12.76
N THR A 653 18.69 12.63 -12.90
CA THR A 653 17.55 12.86 -13.79
C THR A 653 16.74 14.08 -13.35
N VAL A 654 16.42 14.19 -12.06
CA VAL A 654 15.76 15.39 -11.49
C VAL A 654 16.60 16.64 -11.74
N PHE A 655 17.91 16.56 -11.52
CA PHE A 655 18.84 17.67 -11.76
C PHE A 655 18.78 18.16 -13.21
N MET A 656 18.83 17.23 -14.18
CA MET A 656 18.79 17.56 -15.61
C MET A 656 17.42 18.02 -16.09
N LYS A 657 16.33 17.52 -15.49
CA LYS A 657 14.95 17.92 -15.79
C LYS A 657 14.67 19.35 -15.35
N ARG A 658 15.21 19.80 -14.22
CA ARG A 658 15.07 21.16 -13.68
C ARG A 658 16.16 22.12 -14.17
N LYS A 659 16.49 22.09 -15.47
CA LYS A 659 17.41 23.07 -16.06
C LYS A 659 16.84 24.50 -16.00
N PRO A 660 17.68 25.55 -16.04
CA PRO A 660 17.21 26.93 -16.20
C PRO A 660 16.35 27.12 -17.47
N ALA A 661 15.34 27.99 -17.37
CA ALA A 661 14.38 28.23 -18.46
C ALA A 661 15.05 28.76 -19.74
N ASP A 662 16.06 29.62 -19.60
CA ASP A 662 16.70 30.36 -20.71
C ASP A 662 17.98 29.69 -21.27
N GLY A 663 18.05 28.36 -21.34
CA GLY A 663 19.24 27.72 -21.88
C GLY A 663 19.23 26.20 -22.00
N PHE A 664 20.27 25.67 -22.65
CA PHE A 664 20.63 24.25 -22.61
C PHE A 664 21.40 23.92 -21.33
N LEU A 665 21.55 22.63 -21.04
CA LEU A 665 22.46 22.16 -20.00
C LEU A 665 23.88 22.69 -20.26
N PRO A 666 24.62 23.12 -19.22
CA PRO A 666 26.03 23.46 -19.34
C PRO A 666 26.82 22.29 -19.94
N HIS A 667 27.68 22.60 -20.92
CA HIS A 667 28.50 21.63 -21.65
C HIS A 667 29.27 20.67 -20.72
N ASP A 668 29.83 21.21 -19.63
CA ASP A 668 30.63 20.43 -18.69
C ASP A 668 29.81 19.26 -18.12
N ILE A 669 28.55 19.48 -17.74
CA ILE A 669 27.68 18.43 -17.20
C ILE A 669 27.51 17.30 -18.22
N ALA A 670 27.19 17.64 -19.47
CA ALA A 670 27.05 16.65 -20.51
C ALA A 670 28.34 15.87 -20.74
N SER A 671 29.49 16.56 -20.77
CA SER A 671 30.78 15.89 -20.98
C SER A 671 31.19 14.93 -19.85
N TYR A 672 30.82 15.24 -18.60
CA TYR A 672 31.16 14.40 -17.44
C TYR A 672 30.24 13.17 -17.29
N VAL A 673 28.98 13.30 -17.68
CA VAL A 673 27.93 12.31 -17.37
C VAL A 673 27.68 11.35 -18.54
N PHE A 674 27.90 11.79 -19.78
CA PHE A 674 27.50 11.03 -20.97
C PHE A 674 28.18 9.65 -21.07
N GLU A 675 29.51 9.59 -20.96
CA GLU A 675 30.25 8.33 -21.10
C GLU A 675 29.91 7.32 -19.99
N PRO A 676 29.89 7.68 -18.69
CA PRO A 676 29.45 6.76 -17.65
C PRO A 676 28.04 6.18 -17.84
N LEU A 677 27.07 7.00 -18.27
CA LEU A 677 25.71 6.52 -18.52
C LEU A 677 25.67 5.51 -19.67
N SER A 678 26.33 5.81 -20.80
CA SER A 678 26.35 4.88 -21.93
C SER A 678 27.07 3.57 -21.60
N ASP A 679 28.20 3.63 -20.87
CA ASP A 679 28.94 2.42 -20.49
C ASP A 679 28.11 1.50 -19.57
N ILE A 680 27.38 2.09 -18.61
CA ILE A 680 26.44 1.36 -17.75
C ILE A 680 25.30 0.75 -18.58
N LEU A 681 24.69 1.52 -19.50
CA LEU A 681 23.57 1.05 -20.31
C LEU A 681 23.95 -0.16 -21.19
N ILE A 682 25.12 -0.10 -21.82
CA ILE A 682 25.58 -1.12 -22.76
C ILE A 682 25.88 -2.43 -22.02
N ASN A 683 26.51 -2.35 -20.85
CA ASN A 683 27.06 -3.51 -20.15
C ASN A 683 26.20 -4.05 -19.01
N SER A 684 25.28 -3.26 -18.45
CA SER A 684 24.36 -3.73 -17.41
C SER A 684 23.41 -4.80 -17.96
N SER A 685 23.05 -5.74 -17.09
CA SER A 685 22.00 -6.74 -17.30
C SER A 685 20.80 -6.54 -16.37
N ASP A 686 20.84 -5.52 -15.52
CA ASP A 686 19.79 -5.21 -14.57
C ASP A 686 18.77 -4.26 -15.19
N ASP A 687 17.49 -4.68 -15.20
CA ASP A 687 16.43 -3.95 -15.90
C ASP A 687 16.16 -2.57 -15.29
N GLU A 688 16.21 -2.44 -13.96
CA GLU A 688 15.96 -1.18 -13.24
C GLU A 688 17.06 -0.16 -13.53
N VAL A 689 18.32 -0.58 -13.40
CA VAL A 689 19.47 0.28 -13.75
C VAL A 689 19.39 0.71 -15.21
N MET A 690 19.05 -0.20 -16.12
CA MET A 690 18.91 0.14 -17.55
C MET A 690 17.79 1.16 -17.78
N GLN A 691 16.65 1.02 -17.11
CA GLN A 691 15.53 1.96 -17.20
C GLN A 691 15.92 3.36 -16.72
N LEU A 692 16.48 3.45 -15.52
CA LEU A 692 16.90 4.72 -14.90
C LEU A 692 18.02 5.40 -15.71
N THR A 693 18.97 4.61 -16.21
CA THR A 693 20.05 5.10 -17.09
C THR A 693 19.49 5.62 -18.41
N SER A 694 18.55 4.89 -19.01
CA SER A 694 17.87 5.32 -20.24
C SER A 694 17.09 6.62 -20.03
N ASP A 695 16.41 6.77 -18.90
CA ASP A 695 15.67 8.00 -18.58
C ASP A 695 16.62 9.19 -18.38
N ALA A 696 17.72 9.00 -17.65
CA ALA A 696 18.77 10.01 -17.51
C ALA A 696 19.33 10.44 -18.88
N LEU A 697 19.59 9.49 -19.79
CA LEU A 697 20.04 9.78 -21.16
C LEU A 697 19.00 10.58 -21.98
N VAL A 698 17.71 10.26 -21.84
CA VAL A 698 16.61 11.01 -22.48
C VAL A 698 16.68 12.49 -22.10
N TYR A 699 16.76 12.78 -20.80
CA TYR A 699 16.83 14.15 -20.31
C TYR A 699 18.16 14.83 -20.65
N LEU A 700 19.27 14.10 -20.62
CA LEU A 700 20.57 14.64 -21.01
C LEU A 700 20.59 15.12 -22.47
N ILE A 701 20.12 14.28 -23.40
CA ILE A 701 20.15 14.57 -24.84
C ILE A 701 19.12 15.66 -25.19
N SER A 702 17.92 15.57 -24.63
CA SER A 702 16.85 16.54 -24.89
C SER A 702 17.22 17.95 -24.43
N ASN A 703 17.94 18.06 -23.30
CA ASN A 703 18.27 19.34 -22.70
C ASN A 703 19.64 19.90 -23.10
N SER A 704 20.44 19.17 -23.89
CA SER A 704 21.75 19.64 -24.36
C SER A 704 21.71 20.23 -25.78
N GLU A 705 22.71 21.05 -26.11
CA GLU A 705 22.83 21.69 -27.43
C GLU A 705 23.23 20.64 -28.50
N PRO A 706 22.52 20.55 -29.65
CA PRO A 706 22.81 19.54 -30.67
C PRO A 706 24.26 19.53 -31.16
N ARG A 707 24.88 20.71 -31.30
CA ARG A 707 26.28 20.85 -31.79
C ARG A 707 27.29 20.20 -30.84
N GLN A 708 27.03 20.27 -29.54
CA GLN A 708 27.89 19.73 -28.50
C GLN A 708 27.76 18.21 -28.40
N LEU A 709 26.59 17.67 -28.76
CA LEU A 709 26.33 16.23 -28.74
C LEU A 709 26.80 15.49 -30.00
N LEU A 710 27.14 16.19 -31.09
CA LEU A 710 27.58 15.56 -32.35
C LEU A 710 28.73 14.54 -32.20
N PRO A 711 29.77 14.78 -31.36
CA PRO A 711 30.83 13.79 -31.14
C PRO A 711 30.32 12.47 -30.54
N TYR A 712 29.24 12.53 -29.77
CA TYR A 712 28.65 11.41 -29.06
C TYR A 712 27.60 10.64 -29.87
N LEU A 713 27.24 11.11 -31.08
CA LEU A 713 26.18 10.51 -31.90
C LEU A 713 26.39 9.01 -32.15
N ASN A 714 27.62 8.58 -32.41
CA ASN A 714 27.90 7.15 -32.61
C ASN A 714 27.66 6.33 -31.34
N ILE A 715 27.92 6.90 -30.16
CA ILE A 715 27.69 6.24 -28.87
C ILE A 715 26.18 6.15 -28.60
N VAL A 716 25.44 7.24 -28.82
CA VAL A 716 23.96 7.24 -28.77
C VAL A 716 23.36 6.16 -29.68
N LEU A 717 23.92 5.97 -30.87
CA LEU A 717 23.45 4.92 -31.79
C LEU A 717 23.74 3.51 -31.25
N CYS A 718 24.87 3.29 -30.56
CA CYS A 718 25.13 2.03 -29.85
C CYS A 718 24.14 1.82 -28.70
N ASP A 719 23.80 2.86 -27.95
CA ASP A 719 22.80 2.81 -26.86
C ASP A 719 21.42 2.38 -27.41
N LEU A 720 20.99 2.99 -28.52
CA LEU A 720 19.75 2.62 -29.21
C LEU A 720 19.82 1.19 -29.77
N GLU A 721 20.95 0.77 -30.34
CA GLU A 721 21.12 -0.59 -30.85
C GLU A 721 21.01 -1.63 -29.73
N LYS A 722 21.62 -1.36 -28.55
CA LYS A 722 21.47 -2.18 -27.36
C LYS A 722 20.02 -2.28 -26.93
N LEU A 723 19.32 -1.15 -26.73
CA LEU A 723 17.93 -1.14 -26.24
C LEU A 723 16.92 -1.74 -27.22
N LEU A 724 17.14 -1.57 -28.53
CA LEU A 724 16.31 -2.16 -29.58
C LEU A 724 16.65 -3.62 -29.89
N SER A 725 17.72 -4.16 -29.28
CA SER A 725 18.12 -5.54 -29.48
C SER A 725 17.07 -6.52 -28.94
N VAL A 726 17.10 -7.75 -29.48
CA VAL A 726 16.29 -8.87 -29.01
C VAL A 726 16.83 -9.43 -27.68
N GLU A 727 18.09 -9.16 -27.35
CA GLU A 727 18.74 -9.64 -26.14
C GLU A 727 18.32 -8.83 -24.90
N THR A 728 18.02 -7.54 -25.08
CA THR A 728 17.49 -6.70 -24.01
C THR A 728 16.03 -7.08 -23.72
N SER A 729 15.71 -7.24 -22.44
CA SER A 729 14.34 -7.48 -21.96
C SER A 729 13.39 -6.36 -22.38
N ASP A 730 12.08 -6.61 -22.34
CA ASP A 730 11.10 -5.55 -22.59
C ASP A 730 11.14 -4.48 -21.49
N SER A 731 11.30 -4.91 -20.23
CA SER A 731 11.39 -4.01 -19.08
C SER A 731 12.60 -3.10 -19.18
N GLY A 732 13.80 -3.63 -19.43
CA GLY A 732 15.03 -2.81 -19.58
C GLY A 732 14.95 -1.83 -20.76
N ALA A 733 14.13 -2.12 -21.78
CA ALA A 733 13.89 -1.25 -22.93
C ALA A 733 12.69 -0.29 -22.79
N MET A 734 12.10 -0.15 -21.60
CA MET A 734 10.86 0.60 -21.39
C MET A 734 10.90 2.07 -21.86
N ASN A 735 12.07 2.72 -21.82
CA ASN A 735 12.24 4.14 -22.20
C ASN A 735 12.80 4.35 -23.63
N VAL A 736 12.98 3.27 -24.41
CA VAL A 736 13.68 3.33 -25.71
C VAL A 736 12.97 4.18 -26.76
N GLY A 737 11.63 4.19 -26.75
CA GLY A 737 10.84 4.96 -27.69
C GLY A 737 10.95 6.47 -27.44
N THR A 738 10.91 6.89 -26.18
CA THR A 738 11.17 8.30 -25.82
C THR A 738 12.58 8.72 -26.25
N LEU A 739 13.60 7.90 -25.95
CA LEU A 739 14.98 8.17 -26.36
C LEU A 739 15.11 8.30 -27.88
N LEU A 740 14.48 7.39 -28.63
CA LEU A 740 14.48 7.42 -30.08
C LEU A 740 13.89 8.72 -30.61
N VAL A 741 12.71 9.14 -30.13
CA VAL A 741 12.08 10.41 -30.57
C VAL A 741 13.01 11.60 -30.33
N VAL A 742 13.60 11.72 -29.15
CA VAL A 742 14.54 12.80 -28.80
C VAL A 742 15.75 12.82 -29.74
N VAL A 743 16.30 11.64 -30.07
CA VAL A 743 17.43 11.51 -31.01
C VAL A 743 17.05 11.94 -32.42
N LEU A 744 15.86 11.55 -32.90
CA LEU A 744 15.36 11.92 -34.22
C LEU A 744 15.12 13.43 -34.33
N GLU A 745 14.61 14.08 -33.28
CA GLU A 745 14.44 15.53 -33.21
C GLU A 745 15.80 16.27 -33.28
N LYS A 746 16.75 15.86 -32.44
CA LYS A 746 18.05 16.54 -32.29
C LYS A 746 18.98 16.35 -33.48
N PHE A 747 18.97 15.18 -34.13
CA PHE A 747 19.92 14.79 -35.17
C PHE A 747 19.28 14.48 -36.53
N SER A 748 18.10 15.04 -36.80
CA SER A 748 17.32 14.81 -38.03
C SER A 748 18.13 14.91 -39.33
N LYS A 749 19.10 15.84 -39.42
CA LYS A 749 19.94 16.02 -40.63
C LYS A 749 21.03 14.97 -40.77
N GLN A 750 21.63 14.56 -39.67
CA GLN A 750 22.75 13.62 -39.62
C GLN A 750 22.28 12.17 -39.78
N LEU A 751 21.03 11.88 -39.40
CA LEU A 751 20.46 10.53 -39.40
C LEU A 751 19.73 10.14 -40.69
N GLN A 752 19.64 11.01 -41.70
CA GLN A 752 18.83 10.76 -42.91
C GLN A 752 19.16 9.43 -43.61
N GLU A 753 20.44 9.05 -43.69
CA GLU A 753 20.86 7.80 -44.35
C GLU A 753 20.60 6.54 -43.51
N ILE A 754 20.57 6.67 -42.18
CA ILE A 754 20.46 5.55 -41.22
C ILE A 754 19.02 5.40 -40.69
N TYR A 755 18.17 6.41 -40.92
CA TYR A 755 16.77 6.47 -40.52
C TYR A 755 16.00 5.17 -40.78
N PRO A 756 16.05 4.57 -41.99
CA PRO A 756 15.30 3.34 -42.26
C PRO A 756 15.75 2.15 -41.40
N ARG A 757 17.05 2.05 -41.08
CA ARG A 757 17.58 0.95 -40.24
C ARG A 757 17.13 1.06 -38.79
N ILE A 758 17.12 2.28 -38.26
CA ILE A 758 16.67 2.54 -36.88
C ILE A 758 15.17 2.24 -36.75
N LEU A 759 14.37 2.72 -37.71
CA LEU A 759 12.94 2.44 -37.73
C LEU A 759 12.62 0.95 -37.91
N GLU A 760 13.43 0.23 -38.69
CA GLU A 760 13.26 -1.22 -38.85
C GLU A 760 13.51 -1.95 -37.52
N ALA A 761 14.55 -1.56 -36.78
CA ALA A 761 14.85 -2.11 -35.46
C ALA A 761 13.73 -1.78 -34.44
N ALA A 762 13.27 -0.52 -34.39
CA ALA A 762 12.15 -0.10 -33.56
C ALA A 762 10.86 -0.87 -33.88
N THR A 763 10.58 -1.10 -35.16
CA THR A 763 9.41 -1.87 -35.60
C THR A 763 9.49 -3.33 -35.20
N LYS A 764 10.67 -3.95 -35.31
CA LYS A 764 10.88 -5.34 -34.85
C LYS A 764 10.72 -5.45 -33.34
N LYS A 765 11.30 -4.52 -32.57
CA LYS A 765 11.17 -4.47 -31.10
C LYS A 765 9.70 -4.25 -30.70
N PHE A 766 8.99 -3.31 -31.35
CA PHE A 766 7.58 -3.06 -31.10
C PHE A 766 6.74 -4.32 -31.31
N LEU A 767 6.94 -5.05 -32.41
CA LEU A 767 6.18 -6.28 -32.67
C LEU A 767 6.53 -7.41 -31.71
N GLY A 768 7.79 -7.51 -31.28
CA GLY A 768 8.26 -8.51 -30.32
C GLY A 768 7.91 -8.23 -28.85
N ALA A 769 7.57 -6.99 -28.49
CA ALA A 769 7.29 -6.63 -27.10
C ALA A 769 6.00 -7.29 -26.57
N HIS A 770 6.01 -7.77 -25.33
CA HIS A 770 4.84 -8.30 -24.64
C HIS A 770 4.43 -7.43 -23.45
N ASN A 771 5.36 -6.63 -22.91
CA ASN A 771 5.06 -5.67 -21.86
C ASN A 771 4.24 -4.48 -22.42
N VAL A 772 3.15 -4.12 -21.73
CA VAL A 772 2.26 -3.01 -22.12
C VAL A 772 2.99 -1.67 -22.13
N ALA A 773 3.73 -1.34 -21.07
CA ALA A 773 4.44 -0.06 -20.95
C ALA A 773 5.50 0.12 -22.06
N THR A 774 6.28 -0.92 -22.35
CA THR A 774 7.26 -0.90 -23.45
C THR A 774 6.58 -0.78 -24.81
N THR A 775 5.43 -1.44 -24.99
CA THR A 775 4.61 -1.35 -26.20
C THR A 775 4.12 0.09 -26.39
N GLU A 776 3.52 0.70 -25.37
CA GLU A 776 3.05 2.10 -25.39
C GLU A 776 4.19 3.09 -25.66
N ASN A 777 5.34 2.89 -25.01
CA ASN A 777 6.51 3.75 -25.24
C ASN A 777 7.03 3.67 -26.69
N LEU A 778 6.97 2.49 -27.31
CA LEU A 778 7.30 2.31 -28.72
C LEU A 778 6.21 2.81 -29.68
N VAL A 779 4.93 2.74 -29.29
CA VAL A 779 3.81 3.35 -30.03
C VAL A 779 4.01 4.85 -30.19
N TYR A 780 4.53 5.52 -29.15
CA TYR A 780 4.84 6.95 -29.18
C TYR A 780 5.77 7.32 -30.35
N VAL A 781 6.72 6.45 -30.71
CA VAL A 781 7.59 6.66 -31.88
C VAL A 781 6.75 6.77 -33.16
N PHE A 782 5.77 5.89 -33.36
CA PHE A 782 4.89 5.95 -34.53
C PHE A 782 3.98 7.18 -34.49
N CYS A 783 3.48 7.58 -33.31
CA CYS A 783 2.68 8.79 -33.15
C CYS A 783 3.45 10.04 -33.60
N TYR A 784 4.73 10.15 -33.19
CA TYR A 784 5.62 11.22 -33.59
C TYR A 784 5.88 11.23 -35.11
N LEU A 785 6.26 10.08 -35.69
CA LEU A 785 6.57 9.97 -37.12
C LEU A 785 5.36 10.28 -38.01
N VAL A 786 4.18 9.76 -37.66
CA VAL A 786 2.93 10.04 -38.36
C VAL A 786 2.57 11.52 -38.26
N SER A 787 2.87 12.15 -37.13
CA SER A 787 2.62 13.58 -36.94
C SER A 787 3.47 14.45 -37.86
N LEU A 788 4.68 14.01 -38.21
CA LEU A 788 5.56 14.67 -39.18
C LEU A 788 5.13 14.42 -40.63
N ASN A 789 5.02 13.14 -41.04
CA ASN A 789 4.67 12.77 -42.41
C ASN A 789 4.00 11.38 -42.47
N PRO A 790 2.65 11.32 -42.48
CA PRO A 790 1.93 10.05 -42.48
C PRO A 790 2.21 9.22 -43.75
N ALA A 791 2.39 9.86 -44.90
CA ALA A 791 2.62 9.16 -46.17
C ALA A 791 3.96 8.39 -46.18
N GLU A 792 5.02 8.99 -45.65
CA GLU A 792 6.33 8.34 -45.55
C GLU A 792 6.33 7.17 -44.59
N VAL A 793 5.62 7.27 -43.46
CA VAL A 793 5.46 6.17 -42.50
C VAL A 793 4.75 4.98 -43.15
N ILE A 794 3.66 5.22 -43.87
CA ILE A 794 2.93 4.15 -44.56
C ILE A 794 3.82 3.51 -45.65
N ASN A 795 4.54 4.33 -46.43
CA ASN A 795 5.48 3.84 -47.43
C ASN A 795 6.58 2.97 -46.81
N PHE A 796 7.19 3.44 -45.71
CA PHE A 796 8.21 2.70 -44.98
C PHE A 796 7.68 1.36 -44.45
N LEU A 797 6.57 1.36 -43.71
CA LEU A 797 5.98 0.14 -43.14
C LEU A 797 5.47 -0.84 -44.21
N SER A 798 5.18 -0.35 -45.42
CA SER A 798 4.82 -1.19 -46.57
C SER A 798 6.02 -1.74 -47.35
N SER A 799 7.24 -1.24 -47.10
CA SER A 799 8.44 -1.57 -47.88
C SER A 799 9.08 -2.91 -47.51
N PHE A 800 8.73 -3.50 -46.35
CA PHE A 800 9.22 -4.80 -45.90
C PHE A 800 8.10 -5.69 -45.33
N THR A 801 8.35 -7.00 -45.30
CA THR A 801 7.39 -8.04 -44.89
C THR A 801 7.95 -8.85 -43.72
N ASN A 802 7.09 -9.23 -42.77
CA ASN A 802 7.48 -10.05 -41.63
C ASN A 802 7.06 -11.52 -41.79
N GLY A 803 7.95 -12.43 -41.38
CA GLY A 803 7.69 -13.86 -41.25
C GLY A 803 7.62 -14.67 -42.57
N PRO A 804 7.50 -16.01 -42.47
CA PRO A 804 7.47 -16.91 -43.62
C PRO A 804 6.19 -16.80 -44.48
N GLN A 805 5.14 -16.12 -43.99
CA GLN A 805 3.86 -15.94 -44.70
C GLN A 805 3.75 -14.62 -45.49
N GLY A 806 4.76 -13.75 -45.46
CA GLY A 806 4.78 -12.52 -46.28
C GLY A 806 3.73 -11.46 -45.91
N GLN A 807 3.28 -11.43 -44.65
CA GLN A 807 2.32 -10.42 -44.19
C GLN A 807 3.00 -9.04 -44.15
N SER A 808 2.29 -8.01 -44.62
CA SER A 808 2.77 -6.62 -44.60
C SER A 808 3.01 -6.16 -43.16
N VAL A 809 4.15 -5.54 -42.89
CA VAL A 809 4.48 -5.03 -41.55
C VAL A 809 3.51 -3.94 -41.11
N LEU A 810 3.01 -3.14 -42.04
CA LEU A 810 1.93 -2.18 -41.80
C LEU A 810 0.71 -2.81 -41.11
N CYS A 811 0.30 -4.01 -41.57
CA CYS A 811 -0.84 -4.74 -40.99
C CYS A 811 -0.57 -5.14 -39.53
N SER A 812 0.60 -5.71 -39.25
CA SER A 812 0.98 -6.14 -37.91
C SER A 812 1.14 -4.96 -36.94
N VAL A 813 1.76 -3.87 -37.41
CA VAL A 813 1.97 -2.66 -36.59
C VAL A 813 0.64 -2.01 -36.25
N LEU A 814 -0.23 -1.80 -37.24
CA LEU A 814 -1.52 -1.15 -37.01
C LEU A 814 -2.44 -2.01 -36.14
N SER A 815 -2.45 -3.33 -36.32
CA SER A 815 -3.24 -4.23 -35.47
C SER A 815 -2.81 -4.12 -34.00
N LYS A 816 -1.50 -4.20 -33.74
CA LYS A 816 -0.95 -4.11 -32.39
C LYS A 816 -1.11 -2.71 -31.78
N TRP A 817 -0.99 -1.66 -32.58
CA TRP A 817 -1.20 -0.29 -32.13
C TRP A 817 -2.65 -0.08 -31.68
N LEU A 818 -3.63 -0.51 -32.49
CA LEU A 818 -5.04 -0.37 -32.13
C LEU A 818 -5.43 -1.21 -30.89
N GLU A 819 -4.87 -2.41 -30.73
CA GLU A 819 -5.03 -3.21 -29.50
C GLU A 819 -4.38 -2.51 -28.29
N SER A 820 -3.21 -1.89 -28.46
CA SER A 820 -2.53 -1.15 -27.40
C SER A 820 -3.29 0.11 -26.97
N PHE A 821 -4.08 0.74 -27.85
CA PHE A 821 -4.85 1.94 -27.51
C PHE A 821 -5.97 1.66 -26.50
N GLU A 822 -6.55 0.45 -26.49
CA GLU A 822 -7.63 0.06 -25.56
C GLU A 822 -7.20 0.08 -24.09
N VAL A 823 -5.92 -0.22 -23.84
CA VAL A 823 -5.35 -0.31 -22.49
C VAL A 823 -4.52 0.92 -22.12
N LEU A 824 -4.37 1.87 -23.04
CA LEU A 824 -3.54 3.05 -22.88
C LEU A 824 -3.98 3.88 -21.68
N ARG A 825 -3.01 4.43 -20.95
CA ARG A 825 -3.23 5.32 -19.81
C ARG A 825 -2.43 6.61 -19.96
N GLY A 826 -2.90 7.66 -19.28
CA GLY A 826 -2.30 8.98 -19.27
C GLY A 826 -2.85 9.90 -20.37
N GLU A 827 -3.43 11.04 -19.94
CA GLU A 827 -4.12 12.00 -20.80
C GLU A 827 -3.28 12.40 -22.02
N ARG A 828 -2.02 12.76 -21.79
CA ARG A 828 -1.11 13.17 -22.85
C ARG A 828 -0.88 12.08 -23.90
N ARG A 829 -0.65 10.84 -23.47
CA ARG A 829 -0.42 9.72 -24.39
C ARG A 829 -1.66 9.41 -25.21
N ILE A 830 -2.84 9.53 -24.60
CA ILE A 830 -4.13 9.38 -25.28
C ILE A 830 -4.28 10.47 -26.36
N LYS A 831 -4.02 11.74 -26.05
CA LYS A 831 -4.05 12.84 -27.03
C LYS A 831 -3.10 12.62 -28.21
N GLU A 832 -1.84 12.26 -27.93
CA GLU A 832 -0.82 11.98 -28.96
C GLU A 832 -1.28 10.86 -29.93
N ASN A 833 -1.88 9.80 -29.38
CA ASN A 833 -2.43 8.71 -30.18
C ASN A 833 -3.65 9.13 -31.00
N ILE A 834 -4.60 9.87 -30.40
CA ILE A 834 -5.79 10.38 -31.10
C ILE A 834 -5.37 11.25 -32.28
N MET A 835 -4.43 12.17 -32.10
CA MET A 835 -3.94 13.03 -33.17
C MET A 835 -3.27 12.25 -34.31
N ALA A 836 -2.41 11.29 -33.97
CA ALA A 836 -1.71 10.48 -34.95
C ALA A 836 -2.68 9.59 -35.75
N LEU A 837 -3.60 8.90 -35.06
CA LEU A 837 -4.62 8.06 -35.68
C LEU A 837 -5.62 8.91 -36.51
N SER A 838 -5.94 10.12 -36.08
CA SER A 838 -6.74 11.09 -36.85
C SER A 838 -6.06 11.46 -38.16
N LYS A 839 -4.75 11.77 -38.13
CA LYS A 839 -3.96 12.04 -39.35
C LYS A 839 -3.94 10.84 -40.28
N LEU A 840 -3.79 9.61 -39.76
CA LEU A 840 -3.86 8.39 -40.58
C LEU A 840 -5.25 8.16 -41.18
N PHE A 841 -6.31 8.50 -40.43
CA PHE A 841 -7.68 8.46 -40.93
C PHE A 841 -7.81 9.42 -42.11
N PHE A 842 -7.59 10.73 -41.93
CA PHE A 842 -7.80 11.72 -42.99
C PHE A 842 -6.84 11.61 -44.19
N GLN A 843 -5.73 10.87 -44.07
CA GLN A 843 -4.85 10.56 -45.21
C GLN A 843 -5.52 9.71 -46.30
N ALA A 844 -6.57 8.95 -45.95
CA ALA A 844 -7.36 8.12 -46.87
C ALA A 844 -6.54 7.17 -47.77
N ASP A 845 -5.54 6.49 -47.19
CA ASP A 845 -4.66 5.57 -47.92
C ASP A 845 -5.33 4.20 -48.13
N THR A 846 -5.38 3.74 -49.38
CA THR A 846 -6.04 2.48 -49.75
C THR A 846 -5.44 1.27 -49.04
N ARG A 847 -4.13 1.28 -48.74
CA ARG A 847 -3.45 0.17 -48.06
C ARG A 847 -3.94 -0.01 -46.63
N ILE A 848 -4.40 1.06 -45.96
CA ILE A 848 -4.96 0.99 -44.61
C ILE A 848 -6.40 0.48 -44.66
N SER A 849 -7.19 0.90 -45.65
CA SER A 849 -8.58 0.45 -45.82
C SER A 849 -8.72 -1.07 -46.01
N GLU A 850 -7.70 -1.72 -46.57
CA GLU A 850 -7.66 -3.17 -46.81
C GLU A 850 -7.24 -3.99 -45.58
N ILE A 851 -6.84 -3.33 -44.48
CA ILE A 851 -6.39 -4.01 -43.26
C ILE A 851 -7.60 -4.38 -42.38
N TYR A 852 -7.71 -5.66 -42.05
CA TYR A 852 -8.70 -6.19 -41.11
C TYR A 852 -8.07 -6.50 -39.75
N VAL A 853 -8.66 -5.95 -38.69
CA VAL A 853 -8.23 -6.09 -37.29
C VAL A 853 -9.33 -6.73 -36.44
N ASN A 854 -9.00 -7.07 -35.20
CA ASN A 854 -9.97 -7.61 -34.24
C ASN A 854 -10.89 -6.48 -33.75
N GLY A 855 -12.20 -6.67 -33.93
CA GLY A 855 -13.26 -5.83 -33.39
C GLY A 855 -13.74 -6.36 -32.03
N ASP A 856 -15.05 -6.37 -31.82
CA ASP A 856 -15.64 -6.81 -30.56
C ASP A 856 -15.52 -8.33 -30.36
N PRO A 857 -15.29 -8.80 -29.11
CA PRO A 857 -15.32 -10.21 -28.79
C PRO A 857 -16.74 -10.76 -28.97
N ILE A 858 -16.86 -11.93 -29.60
CA ILE A 858 -18.14 -12.60 -29.81
C ILE A 858 -18.46 -13.39 -28.53
N PRO A 859 -19.47 -12.98 -27.75
CA PRO A 859 -19.75 -13.59 -26.44
C PRO A 859 -20.16 -15.05 -26.58
N TYR A 860 -19.67 -15.89 -25.67
CA TYR A 860 -20.14 -17.28 -25.55
C TYR A 860 -21.56 -17.28 -24.97
N SER A 861 -22.50 -17.94 -25.64
CA SER A 861 -23.93 -17.92 -25.32
C SER A 861 -24.33 -18.81 -24.14
N GLY A 862 -23.44 -19.09 -23.19
CA GLY A 862 -23.70 -19.96 -22.04
C GLY A 862 -23.58 -19.24 -20.70
N ASP A 863 -24.37 -19.68 -19.72
CA ASP A 863 -24.47 -19.11 -18.36
C ASP A 863 -23.26 -19.40 -17.44
N VAL A 864 -22.13 -19.87 -18.00
CA VAL A 864 -20.98 -20.33 -17.22
C VAL A 864 -19.84 -19.32 -17.33
N ILE A 865 -19.28 -18.92 -16.19
CA ILE A 865 -18.07 -18.11 -16.13
C ILE A 865 -16.93 -18.86 -16.83
N VAL A 866 -16.44 -18.31 -17.93
CA VAL A 866 -15.35 -18.91 -18.71
C VAL A 866 -14.04 -18.68 -17.98
N THR A 867 -13.54 -19.73 -17.31
CA THR A 867 -12.24 -19.71 -16.65
C THR A 867 -11.09 -19.78 -17.66
N ARG A 868 -9.87 -19.36 -17.29
CA ARG A 868 -8.68 -19.42 -18.17
C ARG A 868 -8.39 -20.83 -18.74
N SER A 869 -8.72 -21.89 -18.00
CA SER A 869 -8.57 -23.28 -18.47
C SER A 869 -9.63 -23.68 -19.50
N MET A 870 -10.86 -23.16 -19.37
CA MET A 870 -11.91 -23.30 -20.38
C MET A 870 -11.60 -22.47 -21.63
N ALA A 871 -11.13 -21.23 -21.48
CA ALA A 871 -10.73 -20.34 -22.58
C ALA A 871 -9.58 -20.94 -23.43
N LYS A 872 -8.62 -21.65 -22.83
CA LYS A 872 -7.58 -22.37 -23.59
C LYS A 872 -8.15 -23.43 -24.54
N ASN A 873 -9.28 -24.04 -24.18
CA ASN A 873 -9.95 -25.06 -25.00
C ASN A 873 -11.09 -24.48 -25.86
N MET A 874 -11.43 -23.20 -25.67
CA MET A 874 -12.44 -22.45 -26.43
C MET A 874 -11.81 -21.13 -26.91
N PRO A 875 -11.17 -21.09 -28.09
CA PRO A 875 -10.50 -19.89 -28.54
C PRO A 875 -11.49 -18.75 -28.69
N GLU A 876 -11.17 -17.60 -28.09
CA GLU A 876 -11.93 -16.37 -28.22
C GLU A 876 -12.06 -15.99 -29.69
N ARG A 877 -13.29 -15.71 -30.12
CA ARG A 877 -13.59 -15.30 -31.48
C ARG A 877 -13.90 -13.82 -31.46
N TYR A 878 -13.29 -13.08 -32.37
CA TYR A 878 -13.50 -11.66 -32.53
C TYR A 878 -14.20 -11.41 -33.86
N THR A 879 -15.02 -10.36 -33.90
CA THR A 879 -15.46 -9.80 -35.19
C THR A 879 -14.23 -9.27 -35.95
N ARG A 880 -14.24 -9.30 -37.28
CA ARG A 880 -13.16 -8.79 -38.12
C ARG A 880 -13.65 -7.55 -38.83
N ILE A 881 -13.12 -6.39 -38.46
CA ILE A 881 -13.52 -5.07 -38.96
C ILE A 881 -12.33 -4.37 -39.63
N THR A 882 -12.60 -3.36 -40.45
CA THR A 882 -11.52 -2.58 -41.07
C THR A 882 -10.79 -1.73 -40.04
N ALA A 883 -9.53 -1.41 -40.29
CA ALA A 883 -8.73 -0.59 -39.38
C ALA A 883 -9.36 0.79 -39.14
N TYR A 884 -9.94 1.42 -40.17
CA TYR A 884 -10.64 2.71 -40.03
C TYR A 884 -11.91 2.59 -39.16
N GLN A 885 -12.68 1.50 -39.28
CA GLN A 885 -13.81 1.25 -38.40
C GLN A 885 -13.37 1.04 -36.95
N LYS A 886 -12.25 0.35 -36.72
CA LYS A 886 -11.70 0.17 -35.37
C LYS A 886 -11.26 1.50 -34.74
N ILE A 887 -10.59 2.38 -35.48
CA ILE A 887 -10.21 3.73 -35.00
C ILE A 887 -11.45 4.49 -34.52
N VAL A 888 -12.52 4.49 -35.32
CA VAL A 888 -13.79 5.16 -34.96
C VAL A 888 -14.38 4.57 -33.68
N LYS A 889 -14.48 3.23 -33.56
CA LYS A 889 -14.97 2.58 -32.33
C LYS A 889 -14.15 2.95 -31.09
N LEU A 890 -12.82 2.96 -31.20
CA LEU A 890 -11.93 3.34 -30.11
C LEU A 890 -12.12 4.80 -29.68
N PHE A 891 -12.28 5.71 -30.65
CA PHE A 891 -12.54 7.12 -30.38
C PHE A 891 -13.91 7.37 -29.75
N VAL A 892 -14.94 6.60 -30.13
CA VAL A 892 -16.26 6.65 -29.49
C VAL A 892 -16.18 6.17 -28.04
N ALA A 893 -15.49 5.05 -27.80
CA ALA A 893 -15.29 4.52 -26.45
C ALA A 893 -14.52 5.50 -25.55
N GLU A 894 -13.49 6.15 -26.07
CA GLU A 894 -12.75 7.19 -25.33
C GLU A 894 -13.63 8.42 -25.07
N LEU A 895 -14.46 8.86 -26.03
CA LEU A 895 -15.39 9.98 -25.86
C LEU A 895 -16.43 9.69 -24.77
N ASP A 896 -16.98 8.47 -24.74
CA ASP A 896 -17.92 8.01 -23.72
C ASP A 896 -17.29 8.06 -22.32
N PHE A 897 -16.06 7.53 -22.21
CA PHE A 897 -15.30 7.56 -20.96
C PHE A 897 -15.04 8.98 -20.47
N GLN A 898 -14.56 9.88 -21.34
CA GLN A 898 -14.27 11.27 -21.00
C GLN A 898 -15.54 12.06 -20.60
N THR A 899 -16.68 11.75 -21.22
CA THR A 899 -17.98 12.37 -20.90
C THR A 899 -18.54 11.87 -19.56
N SER A 900 -18.31 10.59 -19.24
CA SER A 900 -18.71 10.00 -17.97
C SER A 900 -17.86 10.49 -16.78
N GLN A 901 -16.60 10.90 -17.01
CA GLN A 901 -15.72 11.42 -15.95
C GLN A 901 -16.11 12.81 -15.44
N THR A 902 -16.79 13.64 -16.23
CA THR A 902 -17.15 15.01 -15.82
C THR A 902 -18.19 15.03 -14.70
N ASP A 903 -18.90 13.91 -14.46
CA ASP A 903 -19.79 13.71 -13.32
C ASP A 903 -19.07 13.51 -11.96
N LEU A 904 -17.74 13.40 -11.94
CA LEU A 904 -16.94 13.31 -10.69
C LEU A 904 -16.95 14.60 -9.86
N GLU A 905 -17.37 15.74 -10.42
CA GLU A 905 -17.60 16.96 -9.63
C GLU A 905 -18.73 16.81 -8.58
N LYS A 906 -19.59 15.80 -8.72
CA LYS A 906 -20.58 15.42 -7.69
C LYS A 906 -19.96 14.63 -6.53
N TYR A 907 -18.74 14.11 -6.68
CA TYR A 907 -18.04 13.28 -5.70
C TYR A 907 -16.83 14.00 -5.05
N LEU A 908 -16.52 15.23 -5.45
CA LEU A 908 -15.54 16.08 -4.76
C LEU A 908 -16.15 16.58 -3.43
N PRO A 909 -15.47 16.37 -2.27
CA PRO A 909 -15.92 16.93 -1.01
C PRO A 909 -15.95 18.47 -1.07
N SER A 910 -16.93 19.05 -0.38
CA SER A 910 -17.29 20.48 -0.36
C SER A 910 -16.13 21.45 -0.09
N SER A 911 -15.01 20.96 0.44
CA SER A 911 -13.80 21.70 0.79
C SER A 911 -12.96 22.13 -0.42
N ALA A 912 -13.07 21.49 -1.58
CA ALA A 912 -12.34 21.87 -2.80
C ALA A 912 -12.95 23.07 -3.56
N ARG A 913 -14.09 23.63 -3.11
CA ARG A 913 -14.83 24.70 -3.80
C ARG A 913 -14.41 26.15 -3.47
N LYS A 914 -13.30 26.37 -2.75
CA LYS A 914 -12.93 27.71 -2.24
C LYS A 914 -11.61 28.26 -2.79
N VAL A 915 -11.40 28.36 -4.09
CA VAL A 915 -10.56 29.42 -4.67
C VAL A 915 -11.08 29.78 -6.06
N GLU A 916 -11.98 30.76 -6.13
CA GLU A 916 -12.03 31.81 -7.15
C GLU A 916 -13.39 32.51 -7.07
N HIS A 917 -13.48 33.57 -6.26
CA HIS A 917 -14.22 34.76 -6.65
C HIS A 917 -13.91 35.93 -5.71
N SER A 918 -13.34 36.98 -6.27
CA SER A 918 -13.71 38.34 -5.85
C SER A 918 -13.75 39.24 -7.09
N THR A 919 -14.96 39.60 -7.54
CA THR A 919 -15.47 40.98 -7.46
C THR A 919 -16.84 41.15 -8.12
N SER A 920 -17.71 41.85 -7.38
CA SER A 920 -18.87 42.65 -7.79
C SER A 920 -20.25 42.02 -8.13
N SER A 921 -21.12 42.16 -7.12
CA SER A 921 -22.48 42.77 -7.14
C SER A 921 -23.70 41.99 -7.62
N ASN A 922 -24.56 41.68 -6.63
CA ASN A 922 -26.03 41.69 -6.61
C ASN A 922 -26.79 41.61 -7.96
N ALA A 923 -27.35 40.44 -8.23
CA ALA A 923 -28.69 40.30 -8.80
C ALA A 923 -29.29 38.96 -8.33
N GLU A 924 -30.43 39.02 -7.65
CA GLU A 924 -31.35 37.88 -7.53
C GLU A 924 -31.80 37.51 -8.95
N VAL A 925 -31.41 36.34 -9.44
CA VAL A 925 -32.05 35.69 -10.60
C VAL A 925 -32.06 34.18 -10.37
N ASP A 926 -33.19 33.61 -10.75
CA ASP A 926 -33.69 32.26 -10.59
C ASP A 926 -32.70 31.12 -10.82
N GLN A 927 -32.92 30.04 -10.06
CA GLN A 927 -32.48 28.70 -10.42
C GLN A 927 -33.14 28.32 -11.76
N GLU A 928 -32.43 28.53 -12.87
CA GLU A 928 -32.64 27.73 -14.07
C GLU A 928 -31.82 26.45 -13.89
N GLU A 929 -32.51 25.37 -13.51
CA GLU A 929 -32.12 24.02 -13.89
C GLU A 929 -31.87 24.04 -15.40
N SER A 930 -30.60 23.91 -15.81
CA SER A 930 -30.26 23.54 -17.18
C SER A 930 -30.68 22.08 -17.36
N ASP A 931 -31.97 21.92 -17.62
CA ASP A 931 -32.62 20.73 -18.14
C ASP A 931 -31.92 20.41 -19.47
N TRP A 932 -30.98 19.47 -19.45
CA TRP A 932 -30.47 18.86 -20.68
C TRP A 932 -31.65 18.08 -21.26
N GLU A 933 -32.25 18.57 -22.35
CA GLU A 933 -33.19 17.79 -23.14
C GLU A 933 -32.46 16.52 -23.61
N ASP A 934 -32.75 15.38 -22.97
CA ASP A 934 -32.42 14.06 -23.50
C ASP A 934 -32.89 14.03 -24.96
N VAL A 935 -31.96 13.92 -25.92
CA VAL A 935 -32.32 13.67 -27.31
C VAL A 935 -32.88 12.25 -27.36
N ASP A 936 -34.21 12.14 -27.24
CA ASP A 936 -34.94 10.87 -27.05
C ASP A 936 -34.75 9.85 -28.20
N ASP A 937 -34.17 10.26 -29.35
CA ASP A 937 -33.95 9.41 -30.52
C ASP A 937 -32.49 9.48 -31.05
N VAL A 938 -31.88 8.31 -31.31
CA VAL A 938 -30.56 8.20 -31.97
C VAL A 938 -30.61 8.87 -33.35
N LEU A 939 -29.76 9.87 -33.60
CA LEU A 939 -29.80 10.64 -34.83
C LEU A 939 -29.46 9.80 -36.06
N GLU A 940 -30.17 10.03 -37.17
CA GLU A 940 -29.74 9.51 -38.46
C GLU A 940 -28.50 10.28 -38.96
N TYR A 941 -27.62 9.61 -39.73
CA TYR A 941 -26.36 10.20 -40.21
C TYR A 941 -26.54 11.58 -40.89
N GLU A 942 -27.62 11.77 -41.63
CA GLU A 942 -27.95 13.00 -42.35
C GLU A 942 -28.29 14.18 -41.41
N GLN A 943 -28.76 13.89 -40.20
CA GLN A 943 -29.04 14.88 -39.15
C GLN A 943 -27.75 15.24 -38.39
N LEU A 944 -26.92 14.25 -38.07
CA LEU A 944 -25.62 14.44 -37.42
C LEU A 944 -24.64 15.27 -38.28
N GLN A 945 -24.66 15.08 -39.60
CA GLN A 945 -23.89 15.90 -40.55
C GLN A 945 -24.28 17.39 -40.51
N HIS A 946 -25.56 17.70 -40.30
CA HIS A 946 -26.08 19.08 -40.29
C HIS A 946 -25.65 19.88 -39.05
N PHE A 947 -25.46 19.23 -37.89
CA PHE A 947 -24.92 19.85 -36.67
C PHE A 947 -23.40 20.08 -36.77
N ALA A 948 -22.68 19.17 -37.43
CA ALA A 948 -21.24 19.32 -37.66
C ALA A 948 -20.86 20.54 -38.55
N ASP A 949 -21.79 21.00 -39.41
CA ASP A 949 -21.55 22.10 -40.36
C ASP A 949 -21.80 23.52 -39.76
N GLN A 950 -22.30 23.66 -38.52
CA GLN A 950 -22.76 24.94 -37.96
C GLN A 950 -21.73 25.76 -37.14
N ASP A 951 -20.61 25.18 -36.70
CA ASP A 951 -19.63 25.89 -35.84
C ASP A 951 -18.33 26.25 -36.58
N THR A 952 -17.98 27.54 -36.59
CA THR A 952 -16.68 28.05 -37.09
C THR A 952 -15.80 28.51 -35.91
N PHE A 953 -14.62 27.89 -35.80
CA PHE A 953 -13.65 28.00 -34.70
C PHE A 953 -13.26 29.41 -34.23
N SER A 954 -13.06 29.57 -32.92
CA SER A 954 -12.30 30.65 -32.27
C SER A 954 -11.19 30.06 -31.38
N ASN A 955 -9.94 30.48 -31.61
CA ASN A 955 -8.75 30.11 -30.81
C ASN A 955 -8.66 30.94 -29.52
N SER A 956 -8.33 30.30 -28.40
CA SER A 956 -7.84 30.95 -27.17
C SER A 956 -6.47 30.38 -26.77
N GLN A 957 -5.55 31.27 -26.39
CA GLN A 957 -4.16 31.01 -25.99
C GLN A 957 -3.97 31.03 -24.45
N GLY A 958 -3.00 30.24 -23.96
CA GLY A 958 -2.31 30.34 -22.65
C GLY A 958 -2.53 29.09 -21.78
N ASP A 959 -1.60 28.48 -21.04
CA ASP A 959 -0.18 28.69 -20.69
C ASP A 959 0.52 27.31 -20.53
N GLU A 960 1.86 27.30 -20.46
CA GLU A 960 2.77 26.18 -20.72
C GLU A 960 3.04 25.21 -19.55
N ASP A 961 3.10 23.91 -19.88
CA ASP A 961 4.00 22.94 -19.23
C ASP A 961 4.75 22.15 -20.33
N LEU A 962 6.08 22.34 -20.40
CA LEU A 962 6.96 21.76 -21.43
C LEU A 962 7.42 20.35 -21.05
N ILE A 963 7.28 19.39 -21.98
CA ILE A 963 8.28 18.35 -22.35
C ILE A 963 7.87 17.73 -23.71
N LEU A 964 8.84 17.25 -24.49
CA LEU A 964 8.98 17.24 -25.97
C LEU A 964 8.03 16.38 -26.82
N GLY A 965 7.85 16.73 -28.11
CA GLY A 965 7.37 15.84 -29.18
C GLY A 965 6.42 16.43 -30.23
N VAL A 966 5.52 17.31 -29.81
CA VAL A 966 4.49 18.00 -30.62
C VAL A 966 4.17 19.30 -29.86
N ASP A 967 3.88 20.42 -30.55
CA ASP A 967 3.37 21.64 -29.91
C ASP A 967 2.29 21.24 -28.88
N THR A 968 2.41 21.73 -27.64
CA THR A 968 1.49 21.40 -26.54
C THR A 968 0.05 21.72 -26.97
N VAL A 969 -0.72 20.67 -27.23
CA VAL A 969 -2.11 20.82 -27.65
C VAL A 969 -2.94 21.24 -26.44
N GLN A 970 -3.36 22.50 -26.45
CA GLN A 970 -4.19 23.12 -25.41
C GLN A 970 -5.60 22.51 -25.33
N GLN A 971 -6.06 21.83 -26.40
CA GLN A 971 -7.40 21.23 -26.46
C GLN A 971 -7.51 20.04 -25.51
N ASN A 972 -8.68 19.91 -24.86
CA ASN A 972 -8.99 18.74 -24.07
C ASN A 972 -9.24 17.52 -24.98
N THR A 973 -9.08 16.31 -24.45
CA THR A 973 -9.27 15.04 -25.18
C THR A 973 -10.66 14.97 -25.83
N ARG A 974 -11.70 15.43 -25.11
CA ARG A 974 -13.07 15.56 -25.62
C ARG A 974 -13.13 16.45 -26.86
N ASP A 975 -12.52 17.64 -26.81
CA ASP A 975 -12.56 18.60 -27.92
C ASP A 975 -11.88 18.08 -29.17
N LEU A 976 -10.76 17.36 -29.00
CA LEU A 976 -10.05 16.70 -30.10
C LEU A 976 -10.92 15.64 -30.79
N LEU A 977 -11.62 14.82 -30.00
CA LEU A 977 -12.51 13.77 -30.50
C LEU A 977 -13.75 14.36 -31.18
N VAL A 978 -14.38 15.38 -30.57
CA VAL A 978 -15.52 16.09 -31.17
C VAL A 978 -15.12 16.74 -32.49
N SER A 979 -13.97 17.43 -32.53
CA SER A 979 -13.45 18.02 -33.77
C SER A 979 -13.20 16.95 -34.85
N PHE A 980 -12.62 15.81 -34.47
CA PHE A 980 -12.42 14.69 -35.38
C PHE A 980 -13.74 14.19 -35.98
N PHE A 981 -14.76 13.95 -35.14
CA PHE A 981 -16.03 13.42 -35.60
C PHE A 981 -16.84 14.43 -36.42
N LYS A 982 -16.82 15.72 -36.06
CA LYS A 982 -17.43 16.79 -36.88
C LYS A 982 -16.79 16.85 -38.27
N GLU A 983 -15.47 16.77 -38.36
CA GLU A 983 -14.76 16.77 -39.65
C GLU A 983 -14.99 15.47 -40.47
N ALA A 984 -15.01 14.31 -39.81
CA ALA A 984 -15.28 13.03 -40.46
C ALA A 984 -16.71 12.95 -41.01
N ALA A 985 -17.70 13.44 -40.25
CA ALA A 985 -19.11 13.48 -40.62
C ALA A 985 -19.39 14.49 -41.74
N SER A 986 -18.97 15.76 -41.57
CA SER A 986 -19.21 16.83 -42.56
C SER A 986 -18.67 16.48 -43.96
N LYS A 987 -17.45 15.95 -44.04
CA LYS A 987 -16.77 15.63 -45.31
C LYS A 987 -17.04 14.20 -45.81
N ASN A 988 -17.77 13.37 -45.07
CA ASN A 988 -17.88 11.92 -45.30
C ASN A 988 -16.52 11.25 -45.59
N SER A 989 -15.51 11.59 -44.77
CA SER A 989 -14.13 11.13 -44.97
C SER A 989 -14.03 9.61 -44.80
N ASN A 990 -13.37 8.91 -45.73
CA ASN A 990 -13.27 7.43 -45.76
C ASN A 990 -14.62 6.67 -45.72
N ASP A 991 -15.66 7.24 -46.33
CA ASP A 991 -17.00 6.65 -46.29
C ASP A 991 -17.50 6.44 -44.85
N PHE A 992 -17.28 7.47 -44.01
CA PHE A 992 -17.69 7.50 -42.61
C PHE A 992 -19.18 7.17 -42.44
N LYS A 993 -20.04 7.45 -43.43
CA LYS A 993 -21.44 6.99 -43.45
C LYS A 993 -21.58 5.48 -43.26
N THR A 994 -20.86 4.69 -44.06
CA THR A 994 -20.87 3.21 -43.93
C THR A 994 -20.27 2.76 -42.60
N ILE A 995 -19.26 3.48 -42.07
CA ILE A 995 -18.68 3.17 -40.76
C ILE A 995 -19.71 3.42 -39.64
N TYR A 996 -20.39 4.57 -39.68
CA TYR A 996 -21.44 4.97 -38.73
C TYR A 996 -22.62 3.99 -38.73
N ASP A 997 -23.06 3.53 -39.90
CA ASP A 997 -24.14 2.54 -40.04
C ASP A 997 -23.79 1.19 -39.39
N ASN A 998 -22.49 0.84 -39.34
CA ASN A 998 -21.98 -0.39 -38.73
C ASN A 998 -21.66 -0.24 -37.22
N LEU A 999 -21.84 0.93 -36.63
CA LEU A 999 -21.73 1.13 -35.19
C LEU A 999 -22.97 0.56 -34.47
N THR A 1000 -22.78 0.15 -33.23
CA THR A 1000 -23.88 -0.26 -32.34
C THR A 1000 -24.77 0.93 -31.99
N GLU A 1001 -25.98 0.64 -31.53
CA GLU A 1001 -26.93 1.69 -31.12
C GLU A 1001 -26.38 2.57 -29.99
N ASN A 1002 -25.68 1.98 -29.02
CA ASN A 1002 -25.03 2.71 -27.94
C ASN A 1002 -23.92 3.63 -28.48
N GLU A 1003 -23.05 3.13 -29.36
CA GLU A 1003 -21.98 3.94 -29.98
C GLU A 1003 -22.53 5.11 -30.80
N ARG A 1004 -23.65 4.91 -31.52
CA ARG A 1004 -24.32 5.99 -32.26
C ARG A 1004 -24.98 7.03 -31.35
N ARG A 1005 -25.53 6.58 -30.21
CA ARG A 1005 -26.10 7.47 -29.19
C ARG A 1005 -25.03 8.40 -28.61
N ILE A 1006 -23.89 7.84 -28.19
CA ILE A 1006 -22.75 8.62 -27.68
C ILE A 1006 -22.32 9.72 -28.66
N LEU A 1007 -22.25 9.40 -29.96
CA LEU A 1007 -21.93 10.38 -31.00
C LEU A 1007 -23.01 11.44 -31.16
N SER A 1008 -24.28 11.06 -31.04
CA SER A 1008 -25.40 12.00 -31.15
C SER A 1008 -25.41 12.97 -29.98
N ASP A 1009 -25.25 12.48 -28.76
CA ASP A 1009 -25.31 13.28 -27.52
C ASP A 1009 -24.18 14.30 -27.41
N ASN A 1010 -23.03 14.07 -28.09
CA ASN A 1010 -21.85 14.92 -27.97
C ASN A 1010 -21.56 15.81 -29.19
N LEU A 1011 -22.25 15.60 -30.32
CA LEU A 1011 -22.04 16.37 -31.55
C LEU A 1011 -23.17 17.35 -31.88
N VAL A 1012 -24.28 17.30 -31.12
CA VAL A 1012 -25.45 18.19 -31.21
C VAL A 1012 -25.21 19.51 -30.51
#